data_AF-A0A854W729-F1
#
_entry.id   AF-A0A854W729-F1
#
_cell.length_a   1.000
_cell.length_b   1.000
_cell.length_c   1.000
_cell.angle_alpha   90.00
_cell.angle_beta   90.00
_cell.angle_gamma   90.00
#
_symmetry.space_group_name_H-M   'P 1'
#
loop_
_entity.id
_entity.type
_entity.pdbx_description
1 polymer ?
#
loop_
_entity_poly.entity_id
_entity_poly.type
_entity_poly.pdbx_seq_one_letter_code
_entity_poly.pdbx_strand_id
1 'polypeptide(L)'
;MKKIKSTVNRKTVINTGILFIIACFINFYLTNKTVFTGVPNIHDTYRTLLSFSTKLAAVSIIILSVYTGANFTKKFSLKMAVSVMIYLVVNYSIVITRNLNNKAFLPADFVKNNFFQSSGLVVIAIILIISLLIKLIIELLKNERLKNIFLFSEESCRSNYLVGLLISILFFKDDNLRTIIQFLIPDLTDSTFNNQYLIDISKVTILITFIIIFIIYCLLRTFSDIKQLNSSLSLSFITSLSLALIFNYSLQYGVKTDTDLLGRYIFPGATTYQIFILTILFLLIYLVFNRYLFSTLFILIIGTAATVANLLKEKMRSEPLLVTDLTWLKEIKLVISFVDEKIIIYIVLTIVAIVAFYFIVKKFVKTTPILSNLKTRIAILFLLGAILFQIFIVFKNEEDKKIQSNIPVISTLNNYLNIEWMGFDVNARYKSLTYVWTKQLTKRIMEKPKDYNKRNVLKIVKKYRNEAEKINKNRENQINSQTVIYVLSESLSNPNRIENVTLSKDLIPNIDQVKSSTTSGLMQSDGYGGGTANMEFESLTGLPFYNFNTGVSTLYTEVLPKMSKVPVISDQFKKSNRIVMHPSLASNYSRYQVYERLGFTKLFFTEGSNEKFKNLGNVGVNMGDSTLYKNILREINPKKNQFFSIITMQNHAPWSIPEPTDISATGTGFSTTENDYLVNYSRLLTHTDKSTKEFLDELEKIDKEITVVFYGDHLPGLYPDSAFKNNPKSQYRTDYFIWSNHRSNSLNYPLVNSSDFTAELLEHTNSKVSPYYALLTQVLKEASVDKENLNSNQEEIANDLKIIQYDLTLGENYLRKQNFFKIGE
;
A
#
# COMPACT_ATOMS: atom_id res chain seq x y z
N MET A 1 -37.04 -39.48 0.78
CA MET A 1 -35.69 -39.85 1.30
C MET A 1 -35.18 -41.22 0.79
N LYS A 2 -35.38 -41.58 -0.50
CA LYS A 2 -34.82 -42.79 -1.13
C LYS A 2 -34.66 -42.56 -2.65
N LYS A 3 -33.49 -42.09 -3.08
CA LYS A 3 -32.84 -42.29 -4.41
C LYS A 3 -31.72 -41.26 -4.63
N ILE A 4 -30.74 -41.23 -3.73
CA ILE A 4 -29.39 -40.72 -4.02
C ILE A 4 -28.41 -41.66 -3.31
N LYS A 5 -28.23 -42.86 -3.85
CA LYS A 5 -27.00 -43.63 -3.63
C LYS A 5 -26.25 -43.58 -4.95
N SER A 6 -25.50 -42.50 -5.17
CA SER A 6 -24.38 -42.58 -6.10
C SER A 6 -23.38 -43.54 -5.46
N THR A 7 -23.15 -44.68 -6.08
CA THR A 7 -22.14 -45.67 -5.72
C THR A 7 -20.75 -45.04 -5.86
N VAL A 8 -20.32 -44.30 -4.84
CA VAL A 8 -18.91 -44.00 -4.65
C VAL A 8 -18.24 -45.34 -4.35
N ASN A 9 -17.41 -45.83 -5.27
CA ASN A 9 -16.66 -47.07 -5.08
C ASN A 9 -15.74 -46.89 -3.86
N ARG A 10 -16.13 -47.49 -2.73
CA ARG A 10 -15.42 -47.37 -1.44
C ARG A 10 -13.95 -47.78 -1.57
N LYS A 11 -13.62 -48.73 -2.45
CA LYS A 11 -12.25 -49.17 -2.73
C LYS A 11 -11.41 -48.06 -3.38
N THR A 12 -11.98 -47.33 -4.35
CA THR A 12 -11.30 -46.22 -5.03
C THR A 12 -11.01 -45.05 -4.08
N VAL A 13 -11.93 -44.74 -3.16
CA VAL A 13 -11.72 -43.67 -2.16
C VAL A 13 -10.61 -44.03 -1.19
N ILE A 14 -10.64 -45.26 -0.65
CA ILE A 14 -9.59 -45.76 0.25
C ILE A 14 -8.23 -45.73 -0.47
N ASN A 15 -8.18 -46.21 -1.71
CA ASN A 15 -6.95 -46.21 -2.50
C ASN A 15 -6.41 -44.80 -2.80
N THR A 16 -7.30 -43.84 -3.09
CA THR A 16 -6.93 -42.43 -3.26
C THR A 16 -6.31 -41.86 -1.99
N GLY A 17 -6.90 -42.17 -0.82
CA GLY A 17 -6.35 -41.77 0.48
C GLY A 17 -4.99 -42.39 0.78
N ILE A 18 -4.79 -43.67 0.46
CA ILE A 18 -3.51 -44.35 0.62
C ILE A 18 -2.43 -43.71 -0.26
N LEU A 19 -2.73 -43.46 -1.54
CA LEU A 19 -1.79 -42.81 -2.46
C LEU A 19 -1.43 -41.39 -2.04
N PHE A 20 -2.38 -40.65 -1.44
CA PHE A 20 -2.10 -39.35 -0.83
C PHE A 20 -1.04 -39.46 0.27
N ILE A 21 -1.23 -40.40 1.20
CA ILE A 21 -0.31 -40.63 2.32
C ILE A 21 1.09 -41.04 1.81
N ILE A 22 1.14 -41.90 0.80
CA ILE A 22 2.38 -42.32 0.13
C ILE A 22 3.14 -41.11 -0.45
N ALA A 23 2.45 -40.21 -1.17
CA ALA A 23 3.08 -39.00 -1.69
C ALA A 23 3.54 -38.07 -0.56
N CYS A 24 2.75 -37.93 0.52
CA CYS A 24 3.15 -37.17 1.70
C CYS A 24 4.44 -37.71 2.34
N PHE A 25 4.67 -39.03 2.38
CA PHE A 25 5.93 -39.59 2.90
C PHE A 25 7.13 -39.23 2.03
N ILE A 26 6.98 -39.27 0.70
CA ILE A 26 8.04 -38.83 -0.23
C ILE A 26 8.32 -37.35 -0.02
N ASN A 27 7.28 -36.51 0.01
CA ASN A 27 7.40 -35.06 0.18
C ASN A 27 7.99 -34.71 1.55
N PHE A 28 7.62 -35.42 2.61
CA PHE A 28 8.16 -35.23 3.96
C PHE A 28 9.66 -35.53 4.01
N TYR A 29 10.10 -36.61 3.36
CA TYR A 29 11.52 -36.89 3.18
C TYR A 29 12.24 -35.77 2.42
N LEU A 30 11.69 -35.31 1.30
CA LEU A 30 12.30 -34.25 0.49
C LEU A 30 12.44 -32.95 1.28
N THR A 31 11.39 -32.56 2.03
CA THR A 31 11.44 -31.41 2.94
C THR A 31 12.57 -31.55 3.94
N ASN A 32 12.62 -32.64 4.70
CA ASN A 32 13.64 -32.87 5.72
C ASN A 32 15.05 -32.90 5.13
N LYS A 33 15.22 -33.52 3.96
CA LYS A 33 16.50 -33.52 3.25
C LYS A 33 16.93 -32.09 2.92
N THR A 34 16.04 -31.25 2.38
CA THR A 34 16.33 -29.86 2.06
C THR A 34 16.63 -29.02 3.31
N VAL A 35 15.97 -29.30 4.43
CA VAL A 35 16.17 -28.58 5.70
C VAL A 35 17.49 -28.97 6.39
N PHE A 36 17.83 -30.26 6.42
CA PHE A 36 18.96 -30.78 7.20
C PHE A 36 20.30 -30.79 6.45
N THR A 37 20.28 -30.78 5.12
CA THR A 37 21.52 -30.83 4.33
C THR A 37 22.34 -29.54 4.55
N GLY A 38 23.61 -29.69 4.94
CA GLY A 38 24.53 -28.57 5.13
C GLY A 38 24.44 -27.87 6.49
N VAL A 39 23.68 -28.40 7.45
CA VAL A 39 23.63 -27.88 8.83
C VAL A 39 24.77 -28.48 9.67
N PRO A 40 25.74 -27.68 10.14
CA PRO A 40 26.82 -28.17 11.01
C PRO A 40 26.28 -28.59 12.38
N ASN A 41 26.84 -29.65 12.96
CA ASN A 41 26.49 -30.15 14.31
C ASN A 41 25.00 -30.46 14.53
N ILE A 42 24.28 -30.89 13.50
CA ILE A 42 22.87 -31.31 13.63
C ILE A 42 22.71 -32.46 14.63
N HIS A 43 21.76 -32.32 15.56
CA HIS A 43 21.47 -33.27 16.63
C HIS A 43 21.04 -34.65 16.07
N ASP A 44 21.40 -35.73 16.77
CA ASP A 44 21.20 -37.11 16.31
C ASP A 44 19.73 -37.49 16.08
N THR A 45 18.82 -36.87 16.82
CA THR A 45 17.37 -37.04 16.64
C THR A 45 16.92 -36.68 15.22
N TYR A 46 17.40 -35.57 14.65
CA TYR A 46 17.06 -35.16 13.29
C TYR A 46 17.74 -36.03 12.23
N ARG A 47 18.97 -36.53 12.50
CA ARG A 47 19.63 -37.54 11.64
C ARG A 47 18.83 -38.84 11.60
N THR A 48 18.33 -39.27 12.75
CA THR A 48 17.47 -40.46 12.87
C THR A 48 16.15 -40.27 12.13
N LEU A 49 15.52 -39.09 12.26
CA LEU A 49 14.31 -38.72 11.52
C LEU A 49 14.54 -38.73 10.00
N LEU A 50 15.70 -38.23 9.53
CA LEU A 50 16.06 -38.28 8.11
C LEU A 50 16.24 -39.71 7.62
N SER A 51 16.93 -40.56 8.39
CA SER A 51 17.10 -41.98 8.08
C SER A 51 15.76 -42.72 8.00
N PHE A 52 14.88 -42.49 8.98
CA PHE A 52 13.53 -43.06 9.00
C PHE A 52 12.71 -42.62 7.78
N SER A 53 12.64 -41.30 7.52
CA SER A 53 11.90 -40.76 6.37
C SER A 53 12.47 -41.21 5.02
N THR A 54 13.79 -41.45 4.92
CA THR A 54 14.43 -42.00 3.71
C THR A 54 13.91 -43.42 3.41
N LYS A 55 13.87 -44.30 4.41
CA LYS A 55 13.36 -45.68 4.25
C LYS A 55 11.89 -45.68 3.84
N LEU A 56 11.09 -44.83 4.48
CA LEU A 56 9.67 -44.69 4.19
C LEU A 56 9.42 -44.16 2.78
N ALA A 57 10.21 -43.18 2.34
CA ALA A 57 10.15 -42.65 0.98
C ALA A 57 10.56 -43.69 -0.08
N ALA A 58 11.56 -44.52 0.19
CA ALA A 58 11.98 -45.59 -0.73
C ALA A 58 10.85 -46.59 -1.01
N VAL A 59 10.18 -47.07 0.05
CA VAL A 59 8.99 -47.94 -0.09
C VAL A 59 7.87 -47.22 -0.84
N SER A 60 7.63 -45.95 -0.50
CA SER A 60 6.59 -45.13 -1.11
C SER A 60 6.82 -44.91 -2.62
N ILE A 61 8.07 -44.73 -3.05
CA ILE A 61 8.46 -44.61 -4.47
C ILE A 61 8.13 -45.88 -5.25
N ILE A 62 8.41 -47.05 -4.68
CA ILE A 62 8.09 -48.34 -5.32
C ILE A 62 6.59 -48.46 -5.52
N ILE A 63 5.79 -48.19 -4.48
CA ILE A 63 4.33 -48.27 -4.58
C ILE A 63 3.82 -47.29 -5.63
N LEU A 64 4.25 -46.02 -5.58
CA LEU A 64 3.85 -45.01 -6.56
C LEU A 64 4.24 -45.38 -7.99
N SER A 65 5.39 -46.05 -8.18
CA SER A 65 5.85 -46.53 -9.48
C SER A 65 4.98 -47.66 -10.03
N VAL A 66 4.45 -48.55 -9.20
CA VAL A 66 3.48 -49.59 -9.62
C VAL A 66 2.22 -48.95 -10.20
N TYR A 67 1.61 -48.00 -9.49
CA TYR A 67 0.40 -47.30 -9.96
C TYR A 67 0.67 -46.45 -11.21
N THR A 68 1.85 -45.83 -11.29
CA THR A 68 2.29 -45.05 -12.45
C THR A 68 2.51 -45.93 -13.66
N GLY A 69 3.16 -47.09 -13.50
CA GLY A 69 3.30 -48.11 -14.54
C GLY A 69 1.94 -48.58 -15.06
N ALA A 70 1.00 -48.86 -14.16
CA ALA A 70 -0.37 -49.29 -14.50
C ALA A 70 -1.12 -48.28 -15.34
N ASN A 71 -0.88 -46.98 -15.12
CA ASN A 71 -1.54 -45.90 -15.82
C ASN A 71 -0.68 -45.31 -16.97
N PHE A 72 0.48 -45.91 -17.28
CA PHE A 72 1.45 -45.36 -18.22
C PHE A 72 0.95 -45.52 -19.67
N THR A 73 0.31 -44.46 -20.17
CA THR A 73 -0.25 -44.34 -21.51
C THR A 73 0.28 -43.09 -22.21
N LYS A 74 0.23 -43.01 -23.55
CA LYS A 74 0.61 -41.80 -24.31
C LYS A 74 -0.14 -40.54 -23.81
N LYS A 75 -1.41 -40.69 -23.42
CA LYS A 75 -2.23 -39.63 -22.84
C LYS A 75 -1.73 -39.20 -21.46
N PHE A 76 -1.32 -40.14 -20.62
CA PHE A 76 -0.71 -39.84 -19.33
C PHE A 76 0.62 -39.09 -19.50
N SER A 77 1.50 -39.55 -20.39
CA SER A 77 2.78 -38.89 -20.68
C SER A 77 2.60 -37.46 -21.17
N LEU A 78 1.62 -37.20 -22.03
CA LEU A 78 1.29 -35.84 -22.48
C LEU A 78 0.81 -34.95 -21.33
N LYS A 79 -0.08 -35.46 -20.46
CA LYS A 79 -0.53 -34.72 -19.27
C LYS A 79 0.61 -34.38 -18.32
N MET A 80 1.53 -35.34 -18.10
CA MET A 80 2.74 -35.12 -17.31
C MET A 80 3.60 -34.02 -17.92
N ALA A 81 3.95 -34.12 -19.20
CA ALA A 81 4.81 -33.15 -19.87
C ALA A 81 4.23 -31.72 -19.82
N VAL A 82 2.94 -31.57 -20.11
CA VAL A 82 2.24 -30.27 -20.03
C VAL A 82 2.22 -29.73 -18.59
N SER A 83 1.96 -30.59 -17.61
CA SER A 83 1.93 -30.17 -16.19
C SER A 83 3.30 -29.73 -15.69
N VAL A 84 4.36 -30.44 -16.09
CA VAL A 84 5.76 -30.04 -15.80
C VAL A 84 6.07 -28.70 -16.44
N MET A 85 5.79 -28.53 -17.74
CA MET A 85 6.05 -27.27 -18.44
C MET A 85 5.35 -26.08 -17.79
N ILE A 86 4.07 -26.23 -17.45
CA ILE A 86 3.30 -25.18 -16.76
C ILE A 86 3.87 -24.90 -15.38
N TYR A 87 4.24 -25.93 -14.63
CA TYR A 87 4.90 -25.76 -13.33
C TYR A 87 6.19 -24.94 -13.46
N LEU A 88 7.07 -25.25 -14.43
CA LEU A 88 8.33 -24.53 -14.63
C LEU A 88 8.08 -23.04 -14.94
N VAL A 89 7.13 -22.74 -15.83
CA VAL A 89 6.77 -21.36 -16.20
C VAL A 89 6.18 -20.61 -15.01
N VAL A 90 5.25 -21.21 -14.27
CA VAL A 90 4.61 -20.58 -13.10
C VAL A 90 5.63 -20.32 -12.00
N ASN A 91 6.47 -21.32 -11.70
CA ASN A 91 7.51 -21.20 -10.69
C ASN A 91 8.50 -20.07 -11.05
N TYR A 92 8.94 -20.03 -12.31
CA TYR A 92 9.85 -18.99 -12.76
C TYR A 92 9.24 -17.59 -12.75
N SER A 93 7.94 -17.47 -13.06
CA SER A 93 7.23 -16.18 -12.96
C SER A 93 7.23 -15.64 -11.52
N ILE A 94 7.15 -16.53 -10.52
CA ILE A 94 7.28 -16.16 -9.10
C ILE A 94 8.73 -15.73 -8.79
N VAL A 95 9.73 -16.44 -9.31
CA VAL A 95 11.16 -16.07 -9.15
C VAL A 95 11.44 -14.70 -9.74
N ILE A 96 10.95 -14.42 -10.96
CA ILE A 96 11.06 -13.11 -11.61
C ILE A 96 10.44 -12.03 -10.72
N THR A 97 9.19 -12.25 -10.26
CA THR A 97 8.51 -11.24 -9.42
C THR A 97 9.28 -10.96 -8.13
N ARG A 98 9.80 -11.99 -7.46
CA ARG A 98 10.60 -11.85 -6.23
C ARG A 98 11.91 -11.12 -6.42
N ASN A 99 12.42 -11.05 -7.65
CA ASN A 99 13.66 -10.37 -8.00
C ASN A 99 13.41 -9.06 -8.77
N LEU A 100 12.19 -8.51 -8.75
CA LEU A 100 11.89 -7.25 -9.44
C LEU A 100 12.74 -6.08 -8.97
N ASN A 101 13.11 -6.05 -7.68
CA ASN A 101 13.99 -5.04 -7.13
C ASN A 101 15.49 -5.44 -7.19
N ASN A 102 15.83 -6.53 -7.89
CA ASN A 102 17.22 -6.98 -8.03
C ASN A 102 17.79 -6.51 -9.38
N LYS A 103 18.58 -5.43 -9.36
CA LYS A 103 19.24 -4.91 -10.56
C LYS A 103 20.15 -5.92 -11.27
N ALA A 104 20.73 -6.87 -10.53
CA ALA A 104 21.62 -7.90 -11.08
C ALA A 104 20.88 -9.15 -11.61
N PHE A 105 19.56 -9.23 -11.44
CA PHE A 105 18.78 -10.35 -11.91
C PHE A 105 18.46 -10.20 -13.40
N LEU A 106 18.97 -11.12 -14.21
CA LEU A 106 18.68 -11.19 -15.64
C LEU A 106 17.65 -12.30 -15.89
N PRO A 107 16.39 -11.98 -16.26
CA PRO A 107 15.35 -13.00 -16.47
C PRO A 107 15.66 -14.00 -17.59
N ALA A 108 16.55 -13.66 -18.52
CA ALA A 108 16.96 -14.54 -19.61
C ALA A 108 17.98 -15.62 -19.20
N ASP A 109 18.62 -15.50 -18.03
CA ASP A 109 19.64 -16.44 -17.55
C ASP A 109 19.02 -17.70 -16.91
N PHE A 110 18.28 -18.48 -17.71
CA PHE A 110 17.49 -19.63 -17.25
C PHE A 110 18.28 -20.66 -16.45
N VAL A 111 19.55 -20.92 -16.82
CA VAL A 111 20.41 -21.90 -16.12
C VAL A 111 20.81 -21.38 -14.75
N LYS A 112 21.33 -20.14 -14.68
CA LYS A 112 21.77 -19.49 -13.43
C LYS A 112 20.60 -19.33 -12.46
N ASN A 113 19.41 -19.04 -12.98
CA ASN A 113 18.20 -18.84 -12.19
C ASN A 113 17.41 -20.13 -11.92
N ASN A 114 17.99 -21.30 -12.22
CA ASN A 114 17.40 -22.62 -11.96
C ASN A 114 15.98 -22.79 -12.54
N PHE A 115 15.74 -22.30 -13.77
CA PHE A 115 14.45 -22.42 -14.46
C PHE A 115 14.01 -23.87 -14.63
N PHE A 116 14.93 -24.74 -15.05
CA PHE A 116 14.62 -26.13 -15.44
C PHE A 116 14.36 -27.06 -14.25
N GLN A 117 14.70 -26.65 -13.02
CA GLN A 117 14.49 -27.46 -11.81
C GLN A 117 15.02 -28.89 -11.97
N SER A 118 16.21 -29.04 -12.56
CA SER A 118 16.78 -30.34 -12.99
C SER A 118 16.83 -31.36 -11.86
N SER A 119 17.09 -30.91 -10.63
CA SER A 119 17.17 -31.79 -9.44
C SER A 119 15.84 -32.49 -9.11
N GLY A 120 14.71 -31.80 -9.28
CA GLY A 120 13.38 -32.40 -9.09
C GLY A 120 12.93 -33.23 -10.29
N LEU A 121 13.30 -32.84 -11.51
CA LEU A 121 13.04 -33.64 -12.71
C LEU A 121 13.74 -35.01 -12.67
N VAL A 122 14.94 -35.09 -12.09
CA VAL A 122 15.63 -36.37 -11.88
C VAL A 122 14.81 -37.32 -10.99
N VAL A 123 14.18 -36.83 -9.93
CA VAL A 123 13.35 -37.66 -9.05
C VAL A 123 12.14 -38.22 -9.79
N ILE A 124 11.46 -37.37 -10.59
CA ILE A 124 10.35 -37.81 -11.44
C ILE A 124 10.84 -38.83 -12.48
N ALA A 125 11.98 -38.57 -13.13
CA ALA A 125 12.54 -39.47 -14.14
C ALA A 125 12.84 -40.86 -13.56
N ILE A 126 13.41 -40.93 -12.35
CA ILE A 126 13.64 -42.21 -11.65
C ILE A 126 12.32 -42.96 -11.44
N ILE A 127 11.27 -42.29 -10.95
CA ILE A 127 9.96 -42.91 -10.75
C ILE A 127 9.40 -43.43 -12.08
N LEU A 128 9.49 -42.65 -13.17
CA LEU A 128 9.00 -43.05 -14.49
C LEU A 128 9.79 -44.23 -15.07
N ILE A 129 11.11 -44.28 -14.90
CA ILE A 129 11.95 -45.39 -15.34
C ILE A 129 11.58 -46.67 -14.58
N ILE A 130 11.48 -46.60 -13.24
CA ILE A 130 11.05 -47.75 -12.43
C ILE A 130 9.64 -48.21 -12.84
N SER A 131 8.73 -47.27 -13.10
CA SER A 131 7.37 -47.56 -13.56
C SER A 131 7.35 -48.32 -14.89
N LEU A 132 8.19 -47.93 -15.85
CA LEU A 132 8.34 -48.60 -17.15
C LEU A 132 8.94 -50.00 -17.00
N LEU A 133 9.97 -50.16 -16.16
CA LEU A 133 10.57 -51.46 -15.88
C LEU A 133 9.56 -52.42 -15.23
N ILE A 134 8.78 -51.95 -14.24
CA ILE A 134 7.73 -52.74 -13.61
C ILE A 134 6.69 -53.17 -14.65
N LYS A 135 6.25 -52.25 -15.51
CA LYS A 135 5.29 -52.56 -16.58
C LYS A 135 5.83 -53.65 -17.51
N LEU A 136 7.07 -53.50 -17.97
CA LEU A 136 7.73 -54.46 -18.86
C LEU A 136 7.85 -55.85 -18.19
N ILE A 137 8.29 -55.90 -16.93
CA ILE A 137 8.42 -57.16 -16.18
C ILE A 137 7.08 -57.87 -16.06
N ILE A 138 6.00 -57.16 -15.76
CA ILE A 138 4.65 -57.74 -15.63
C ILE A 138 4.14 -58.28 -16.98
N GLU A 139 4.37 -57.55 -18.07
CA GLU A 139 4.04 -57.99 -19.43
C GLU A 139 4.83 -59.23 -19.85
N LEU A 140 6.12 -59.32 -19.47
CA LEU A 140 6.99 -60.46 -19.77
C LEU A 140 6.68 -61.72 -18.94
N LEU A 141 6.43 -61.57 -17.64
CA LEU A 141 6.25 -62.70 -16.72
C LEU A 141 4.92 -63.45 -16.88
N LYS A 142 3.93 -62.88 -17.59
CA LYS A 142 2.58 -63.44 -17.80
C LYS A 142 1.92 -63.99 -16.52
N ASN A 143 2.23 -63.41 -15.36
CA ASN A 143 1.74 -63.88 -14.07
C ASN A 143 0.37 -63.27 -13.76
N GLU A 144 -0.66 -64.12 -13.65
CA GLU A 144 -2.05 -63.73 -13.37
C GLU A 144 -2.19 -62.91 -12.07
N ARG A 145 -1.43 -63.22 -11.01
CA ARG A 145 -1.50 -62.45 -9.75
C ARG A 145 -0.96 -61.03 -9.91
N LEU A 146 0.17 -60.87 -10.60
CA LEU A 146 0.76 -59.56 -10.86
C LEU A 146 -0.11 -58.73 -11.81
N LYS A 147 -0.70 -59.37 -12.81
CA LYS A 147 -1.66 -58.76 -13.74
C LYS A 147 -2.91 -58.25 -13.02
N ASN A 148 -3.45 -59.02 -12.07
CA ASN A 148 -4.59 -58.61 -11.26
C ASN A 148 -4.29 -57.42 -10.34
N ILE A 149 -3.07 -57.33 -9.79
CA ILE A 149 -2.62 -56.15 -9.02
C ILE A 149 -2.57 -54.91 -9.93
N PHE A 150 -2.03 -55.05 -11.14
CA PHE A 150 -1.90 -53.96 -12.11
C PHE A 150 -3.26 -53.45 -12.62
N LEU A 151 -4.19 -54.36 -12.92
CA LEU A 151 -5.58 -54.05 -13.30
C LEU A 151 -6.32 -53.34 -12.16
N PHE A 152 -6.15 -53.82 -10.92
CA PHE A 152 -6.71 -53.14 -9.75
C PHE A 152 -6.13 -51.72 -9.60
N SER A 153 -4.83 -51.54 -9.79
CA SER A 153 -4.17 -50.22 -9.76
C SER A 153 -4.65 -49.27 -10.85
N GLU A 154 -4.96 -49.78 -12.05
CA GLU A 154 -5.52 -49.01 -13.17
C GLU A 154 -6.95 -48.54 -12.88
N GLU A 155 -7.84 -49.43 -12.42
CA GLU A 155 -9.23 -49.08 -12.10
C GLU A 155 -9.37 -48.18 -10.87
N SER A 156 -8.44 -48.30 -9.91
CA SER A 156 -8.54 -47.66 -8.59
C SER A 156 -7.92 -46.27 -8.52
N CYS A 157 -7.23 -45.78 -9.55
CA CYS A 157 -6.57 -44.46 -9.54
C CYS A 157 -6.85 -43.66 -10.82
N ARG A 158 -7.27 -42.40 -10.68
CA ARG A 158 -7.50 -41.52 -11.83
C ARG A 158 -6.18 -40.91 -12.30
N SER A 159 -5.88 -41.02 -13.61
CA SER A 159 -4.66 -40.45 -14.20
C SER A 159 -4.37 -38.98 -13.82
N ASN A 160 -5.37 -38.09 -13.75
CA ASN A 160 -5.15 -36.69 -13.35
C ASN A 160 -4.64 -36.55 -11.92
N TYR A 161 -5.14 -37.39 -11.01
CA TYR A 161 -4.74 -37.38 -9.61
C TYR A 161 -3.29 -37.87 -9.46
N LEU A 162 -2.93 -38.93 -10.20
CA LEU A 162 -1.58 -39.46 -10.24
C LEU A 162 -0.55 -38.46 -10.78
N VAL A 163 -0.91 -37.70 -11.83
CA VAL A 163 -0.08 -36.58 -12.30
C VAL A 163 0.11 -35.54 -11.19
N GLY A 164 -0.95 -35.18 -10.47
CA GLY A 164 -0.88 -34.27 -9.32
C GLY A 164 0.08 -34.74 -8.22
N LEU A 165 0.06 -36.04 -7.89
CA LEU A 165 0.99 -36.63 -6.91
C LEU A 165 2.45 -36.46 -7.38
N LEU A 166 2.73 -36.77 -8.64
CA LEU A 166 4.09 -36.67 -9.20
C LEU A 166 4.58 -35.21 -9.29
N ILE A 167 3.72 -34.27 -9.66
CA ILE A 167 4.10 -32.84 -9.69
C ILE A 167 4.33 -32.29 -8.29
N SER A 168 3.62 -32.79 -7.26
CA SER A 168 3.91 -32.38 -5.88
C SER A 168 5.36 -32.67 -5.47
N ILE A 169 5.93 -33.80 -5.91
CA ILE A 169 7.32 -34.17 -5.66
C ILE A 169 8.30 -33.14 -6.25
N LEU A 170 8.00 -32.60 -7.43
CA LEU A 170 8.81 -31.55 -8.07
C LEU A 170 8.88 -30.29 -7.21
N PHE A 171 7.73 -29.83 -6.70
CA PHE A 171 7.64 -28.67 -5.83
C PHE A 171 8.45 -28.84 -4.54
N PHE A 172 8.38 -30.03 -3.92
CA PHE A 172 9.10 -30.27 -2.67
C PHE A 172 10.61 -30.36 -2.81
N LYS A 173 11.10 -30.52 -4.04
CA LYS A 173 12.53 -30.51 -4.35
C LYS A 173 13.07 -29.12 -4.74
N ASP A 174 12.19 -28.13 -4.90
CA ASP A 174 12.55 -26.75 -5.21
C ASP A 174 13.19 -26.03 -4.01
N ASP A 175 14.29 -25.32 -4.24
CA ASP A 175 14.99 -24.53 -3.21
C ASP A 175 14.11 -23.41 -2.62
N ASN A 176 13.12 -22.94 -3.38
CA ASN A 176 12.12 -21.96 -2.93
C ASN A 176 11.25 -22.48 -1.79
N LEU A 177 11.08 -23.80 -1.63
CA LEU A 177 10.33 -24.39 -0.51
C LEU A 177 10.95 -23.97 0.81
N ARG A 178 12.29 -23.97 0.92
CA ARG A 178 13.01 -23.62 2.15
C ARG A 178 12.63 -22.21 2.61
N THR A 179 12.49 -21.27 1.68
CA THR A 179 12.05 -19.89 1.97
C THR A 179 10.62 -19.85 2.53
N ILE A 180 9.74 -20.75 2.07
CA ILE A 180 8.35 -20.82 2.54
C ILE A 180 8.29 -21.39 3.95
N ILE A 181 9.08 -22.42 4.27
CA ILE A 181 8.99 -23.14 5.56
C ILE A 181 10.01 -22.67 6.60
N GLN A 182 10.84 -21.66 6.29
CA GLN A 182 11.96 -21.24 7.13
C GLN A 182 11.54 -20.93 8.58
N PHE A 183 10.34 -20.36 8.77
CA PHE A 183 9.81 -20.00 10.07
C PHE A 183 9.42 -21.19 10.96
N LEU A 184 9.36 -22.40 10.39
CA LEU A 184 9.04 -23.65 11.09
C LEU A 184 10.29 -24.41 11.51
N ILE A 185 11.47 -23.98 11.08
CA ILE A 185 12.73 -24.66 11.34
C ILE A 185 13.28 -24.12 12.67
N PRO A 186 13.27 -24.90 13.76
CA PRO A 186 13.89 -24.49 15.02
C PRO A 186 15.42 -24.56 14.91
N ASP A 187 16.12 -24.25 16.00
CA ASP A 187 17.53 -24.61 16.10
C ASP A 187 17.66 -26.15 16.03
N LEU A 188 18.36 -26.63 15.00
CA LEU A 188 18.53 -28.06 14.71
C LEU A 188 19.73 -28.67 15.45
N THR A 189 20.48 -27.86 16.19
CA THR A 189 21.56 -28.32 17.07
C THR A 189 21.03 -28.81 18.43
N ASP A 190 19.78 -28.47 18.76
CA ASP A 190 19.08 -28.86 19.99
C ASP A 190 17.82 -29.71 19.70
N SER A 191 17.56 -30.68 20.57
CA SER A 191 16.40 -31.58 20.51
C SER A 191 15.13 -31.03 21.19
N THR A 192 15.22 -29.92 21.94
CA THR A 192 14.12 -29.33 22.71
C THR A 192 12.81 -29.16 21.91
N PHE A 193 12.90 -28.75 20.64
CA PHE A 193 11.74 -28.46 19.79
C PHE A 193 11.40 -29.57 18.78
N ASN A 194 12.00 -30.75 18.90
CA ASN A 194 11.84 -31.83 17.91
C ASN A 194 10.38 -32.24 17.67
N ASN A 195 9.59 -32.39 18.73
CA ASN A 195 8.17 -32.78 18.60
C ASN A 195 7.34 -31.70 17.89
N GLN A 196 7.60 -30.43 18.20
CA GLN A 196 6.91 -29.30 17.57
C GLN A 196 7.26 -29.20 16.08
N TYR A 197 8.57 -29.29 15.76
CA TYR A 197 9.05 -29.35 14.37
C TYR A 197 8.38 -30.47 13.58
N LEU A 198 8.34 -31.68 14.14
CA LEU A 198 7.74 -32.84 13.48
C LEU A 198 6.26 -32.60 13.15
N ILE A 199 5.50 -32.06 14.10
CA ILE A 199 4.08 -31.75 13.93
C ILE A 199 3.89 -30.68 12.86
N ASP A 200 4.66 -29.58 12.91
CA ASP A 200 4.46 -28.44 12.03
C ASP A 200 4.88 -28.73 10.59
N ILE A 201 6.04 -29.38 10.39
CA ILE A 201 6.49 -29.80 9.07
C ILE A 201 5.56 -30.85 8.48
N SER A 202 5.02 -31.78 9.28
CA SER A 202 4.04 -32.75 8.78
C SER A 202 2.76 -32.07 8.32
N LYS A 203 2.21 -31.15 9.12
CA LYS A 203 1.00 -30.38 8.76
C LYS A 203 1.20 -29.59 7.48
N VAL A 204 2.31 -28.86 7.36
CA VAL A 204 2.60 -28.05 6.16
C VAL A 204 2.88 -28.92 4.94
N THR A 205 3.59 -30.03 5.11
CA THR A 205 3.84 -30.98 4.00
C THR A 205 2.52 -31.55 3.47
N ILE A 206 1.63 -31.99 4.36
CA ILE A 206 0.30 -32.52 3.99
C ILE A 206 -0.53 -31.45 3.29
N LEU A 207 -0.58 -30.22 3.83
CA LEU A 207 -1.36 -29.12 3.28
C LEU A 207 -0.87 -28.71 1.89
N ILE A 208 0.44 -28.49 1.72
CA ILE A 208 1.03 -28.11 0.43
C ILE A 208 0.84 -29.23 -0.60
N THR A 209 1.05 -30.49 -0.20
CA THR A 209 0.80 -31.66 -1.07
C THR A 209 -0.64 -31.66 -1.58
N PHE A 210 -1.60 -31.47 -0.68
CA PHE A 210 -3.02 -31.39 -1.04
C PHE A 210 -3.31 -30.23 -2.01
N ILE A 211 -2.78 -29.04 -1.73
CA ILE A 211 -3.00 -27.85 -2.57
C ILE A 211 -2.45 -28.07 -3.98
N ILE A 212 -1.23 -28.60 -4.13
CA ILE A 212 -0.62 -28.84 -5.44
C ILE A 212 -1.42 -29.88 -6.23
N ILE A 213 -1.79 -31.00 -5.59
CA ILE A 213 -2.60 -32.02 -6.24
C ILE A 213 -3.93 -31.44 -6.70
N PHE A 214 -4.58 -30.62 -5.88
CA PHE A 214 -5.83 -29.94 -6.23
C PHE A 214 -5.65 -29.01 -7.42
N ILE A 215 -4.62 -28.15 -7.43
CA ILE A 215 -4.32 -27.24 -8.53
C ILE A 215 -4.08 -28.02 -9.83
N ILE A 216 -3.24 -29.05 -9.81
CA ILE A 216 -2.92 -29.86 -10.99
C ILE A 216 -4.15 -30.65 -11.47
N TYR A 217 -4.94 -31.19 -10.55
CA TYR A 217 -6.19 -31.85 -10.92
C TYR A 217 -7.16 -30.88 -11.62
N CYS A 218 -7.33 -29.67 -11.09
CA CYS A 218 -8.14 -28.63 -11.71
C CYS A 218 -7.57 -28.19 -13.06
N LEU A 219 -6.26 -27.98 -13.17
CA LEU A 219 -5.58 -27.64 -14.43
C LEU A 219 -5.84 -28.67 -15.52
N LEU A 220 -5.66 -29.95 -15.20
CA LEU A 220 -5.89 -31.03 -16.16
C LEU A 220 -7.37 -31.17 -16.55
N ARG A 221 -8.28 -30.85 -15.64
CA ARG A 221 -9.72 -30.79 -15.94
C ARG A 221 -10.05 -29.60 -16.85
N THR A 222 -9.41 -28.45 -16.63
CA THR A 222 -9.58 -27.24 -17.44
C THR A 222 -9.30 -27.50 -18.92
N PHE A 223 -8.29 -28.30 -19.28
CA PHE A 223 -8.07 -28.67 -20.69
C PHE A 223 -9.25 -29.43 -21.32
N SER A 224 -9.92 -30.28 -20.54
CA SER A 224 -11.13 -30.96 -20.99
C SER A 224 -12.29 -29.98 -21.16
N ASP A 225 -12.46 -29.05 -20.21
CA ASP A 225 -13.53 -28.05 -20.24
C ASP A 225 -13.37 -27.09 -21.42
N ILE A 226 -12.14 -26.64 -21.69
CA ILE A 226 -11.79 -25.81 -22.86
C ILE A 226 -12.07 -26.56 -24.17
N LYS A 227 -11.64 -27.83 -24.28
CA LYS A 227 -11.91 -28.64 -25.48
C LYS A 227 -13.40 -28.79 -25.75
N GLN A 228 -14.22 -28.84 -24.71
CA GLN A 228 -15.68 -28.93 -24.82
C GLN A 228 -16.38 -27.57 -24.90
N LEU A 229 -15.63 -26.46 -24.82
CA LEU A 229 -16.14 -25.09 -24.80
C LEU A 229 -17.17 -24.86 -23.68
N ASN A 230 -16.95 -25.51 -22.53
CA ASN A 230 -17.83 -25.46 -21.37
C ASN A 230 -17.24 -24.56 -20.26
N SER A 231 -18.09 -23.75 -19.65
CA SER A 231 -17.74 -23.05 -18.42
C SER A 231 -17.77 -24.01 -17.22
N SER A 232 -16.78 -23.91 -16.33
CA SER A 232 -16.70 -24.75 -15.13
C SER A 232 -16.03 -24.02 -13.97
N LEU A 233 -16.25 -24.52 -12.75
CA LEU A 233 -15.57 -24.00 -11.56
C LEU A 233 -14.05 -24.19 -11.64
N SER A 234 -13.58 -25.32 -12.21
CA SER A 234 -12.14 -25.60 -12.36
C SER A 234 -11.49 -24.64 -13.35
N LEU A 235 -12.14 -24.37 -14.49
CA LEU A 235 -11.70 -23.36 -15.46
C LEU A 235 -11.64 -21.98 -14.82
N SER A 236 -12.67 -21.60 -14.04
CA SER A 236 -12.73 -20.29 -13.36
C SER A 236 -11.64 -20.14 -12.30
N PHE A 237 -11.37 -21.19 -11.51
CA PHE A 237 -10.30 -21.21 -10.51
C PHE A 237 -8.91 -21.08 -11.14
N ILE A 238 -8.62 -21.88 -12.17
CA ILE A 238 -7.31 -21.84 -12.86
C ILE A 238 -7.11 -20.51 -13.59
N THR A 239 -8.16 -19.95 -14.20
CA THR A 239 -8.09 -18.62 -14.83
C THR A 239 -7.84 -17.54 -13.77
N SER A 240 -8.51 -17.62 -12.61
CA SER A 240 -8.28 -16.70 -11.48
C SER A 240 -6.83 -16.75 -10.99
N LEU A 241 -6.27 -17.95 -10.80
CA LEU A 241 -4.88 -18.12 -10.38
C LEU A 241 -3.90 -17.59 -11.44
N SER A 242 -4.17 -17.82 -12.72
CA SER A 242 -3.33 -17.34 -13.83
C SER A 242 -3.34 -15.81 -13.93
N LEU A 243 -4.53 -15.20 -13.85
CA LEU A 243 -4.66 -13.74 -13.83
C LEU A 243 -4.06 -13.14 -12.55
N ALA A 244 -4.18 -13.82 -11.40
CA ALA A 244 -3.53 -13.39 -10.17
C ALA A 244 -2.01 -13.39 -10.27
N LEU A 245 -1.40 -14.35 -10.98
CA LEU A 245 0.05 -14.34 -11.26
C LEU A 245 0.46 -13.15 -12.13
N ILE A 246 -0.30 -12.87 -13.19
CA ILE A 246 -0.06 -11.74 -14.09
C ILE A 246 -0.18 -10.40 -13.35
N PHE A 247 -1.30 -10.19 -12.65
CA PHE A 247 -1.54 -8.95 -11.91
C PHE A 247 -0.64 -8.82 -10.68
N ASN A 248 -0.22 -9.92 -10.07
CA ASN A 248 0.82 -9.88 -9.04
C ASN A 248 2.12 -9.29 -9.59
N TYR A 249 2.58 -9.75 -10.76
CA TYR A 249 3.78 -9.19 -11.40
C TYR A 249 3.58 -7.72 -11.76
N SER A 250 2.48 -7.37 -12.43
CA SER A 250 2.28 -6.02 -12.95
C SER A 250 2.08 -4.98 -11.85
N LEU A 251 1.37 -5.33 -10.76
CA LEU A 251 1.23 -4.46 -9.60
C LEU A 251 2.56 -4.27 -8.87
N GLN A 252 3.36 -5.34 -8.67
CA GLN A 252 4.69 -5.19 -8.05
C GLN A 252 5.66 -4.43 -8.96
N TYR A 253 5.55 -4.58 -10.27
CA TYR A 253 6.37 -3.81 -11.22
C TYR A 253 6.09 -2.30 -11.09
N GLY A 254 4.84 -1.93 -10.83
CA GLY A 254 4.43 -0.53 -10.66
C GLY A 254 5.06 0.17 -9.44
N VAL A 255 5.62 -0.57 -8.47
CA VAL A 255 6.22 -0.03 -7.23
C VAL A 255 7.70 -0.38 -7.08
N LYS A 256 8.38 -0.81 -8.16
CA LYS A 256 9.79 -1.25 -8.10
C LYS A 256 10.78 -0.08 -8.03
N THR A 257 11.91 -0.26 -7.36
CA THR A 257 13.01 0.74 -7.27
C THR A 257 14.42 0.16 -7.47
N ASP A 258 14.53 -1.10 -7.91
CA ASP A 258 15.80 -1.78 -8.20
C ASP A 258 16.81 -1.84 -7.01
N THR A 259 16.32 -1.68 -5.77
CA THR A 259 17.09 -1.78 -4.51
C THR A 259 16.55 -2.86 -3.59
N ASP A 260 17.40 -3.52 -2.80
CA ASP A 260 16.93 -4.36 -1.69
C ASP A 260 16.64 -3.54 -0.42
N LEU A 261 15.82 -4.10 0.46
CA LEU A 261 15.64 -3.62 1.82
C LEU A 261 16.08 -4.71 2.79
N LEU A 262 17.16 -4.43 3.53
CA LEU A 262 17.71 -5.33 4.55
C LEU A 262 18.07 -6.73 3.97
N GLY A 263 18.68 -6.75 2.79
CA GLY A 263 19.10 -7.99 2.11
C GLY A 263 17.96 -8.72 1.40
N ARG A 264 16.78 -8.10 1.24
CA ARG A 264 15.60 -8.71 0.60
C ARG A 264 15.00 -7.80 -0.47
N TYR A 265 14.76 -8.35 -1.65
CA TYR A 265 14.06 -7.66 -2.74
C TYR A 265 12.54 -7.65 -2.56
N ILE A 266 11.98 -8.70 -1.96
CA ILE A 266 10.58 -8.82 -1.53
C ILE A 266 10.56 -9.67 -0.25
N PHE A 267 9.71 -9.33 0.72
CA PHE A 267 9.65 -10.01 2.00
C PHE A 267 9.00 -11.41 1.89
N PRO A 268 9.38 -12.36 2.77
CA PRO A 268 8.79 -13.68 2.79
C PRO A 268 7.27 -13.64 2.95
N GLY A 269 6.56 -14.39 2.11
CA GLY A 269 5.10 -14.46 2.12
C GLY A 269 4.38 -13.40 1.28
N ALA A 270 5.02 -12.28 0.92
CA ALA A 270 4.39 -11.16 0.20
C ALA A 270 3.77 -11.58 -1.15
N THR A 271 4.57 -12.22 -2.01
CA THR A 271 4.11 -12.69 -3.33
C THR A 271 2.99 -13.73 -3.20
N THR A 272 3.13 -14.67 -2.26
CA THR A 272 2.13 -15.71 -2.01
C THR A 272 0.82 -15.11 -1.53
N TYR A 273 0.89 -14.13 -0.62
CA TYR A 273 -0.25 -13.41 -0.08
C TYR A 273 -1.01 -12.66 -1.19
N GLN A 274 -0.29 -11.92 -2.04
CA GLN A 274 -0.90 -11.20 -3.15
C GLN A 274 -1.60 -12.12 -4.15
N ILE A 275 -0.93 -13.18 -4.59
CA ILE A 275 -1.52 -14.17 -5.51
C ILE A 275 -2.77 -14.80 -4.87
N PHE A 276 -2.71 -15.13 -3.59
CA PHE A 276 -3.83 -15.74 -2.86
C PHE A 276 -5.04 -14.81 -2.76
N ILE A 277 -4.84 -13.56 -2.31
CA ILE A 277 -5.91 -12.56 -2.21
C ILE A 277 -6.53 -12.28 -3.58
N LEU A 278 -5.72 -12.03 -4.60
CA LEU A 278 -6.21 -11.78 -5.96
C LEU A 278 -6.98 -12.99 -6.53
N THR A 279 -6.50 -14.21 -6.28
CA THR A 279 -7.20 -15.44 -6.73
C THR A 279 -8.58 -15.54 -6.11
N ILE A 280 -8.74 -15.24 -4.81
CA ILE A 280 -10.04 -15.26 -4.13
C ILE A 280 -10.95 -14.16 -4.68
N LEU A 281 -10.45 -12.93 -4.81
CA LEU A 281 -11.23 -11.80 -5.34
C LEU A 281 -11.72 -12.07 -6.76
N PHE A 282 -10.88 -12.60 -7.63
CA PHE A 282 -11.25 -12.96 -9.00
C PHE A 282 -12.26 -14.13 -9.02
N LEU A 283 -12.08 -15.14 -8.18
CA LEU A 283 -13.02 -16.25 -8.09
C LEU A 283 -14.39 -15.79 -7.56
N LEU A 284 -14.44 -14.84 -6.63
CA LEU A 284 -15.67 -14.20 -6.17
C LEU A 284 -16.39 -13.52 -7.34
N ILE A 285 -15.68 -12.76 -8.19
CA ILE A 285 -16.26 -12.12 -9.39
C ILE A 285 -16.86 -13.17 -10.32
N TYR A 286 -16.14 -14.27 -10.60
CA TYR A 286 -16.65 -15.38 -11.41
C TYR A 286 -17.95 -15.96 -10.85
N LEU A 287 -18.04 -16.13 -9.53
CA LEU A 287 -19.22 -16.70 -8.87
C LEU A 287 -20.37 -15.70 -8.72
N VAL A 288 -20.10 -14.41 -8.58
CA VAL A 288 -21.11 -13.36 -8.52
C VAL A 288 -21.80 -13.22 -9.88
N PHE A 289 -21.04 -13.04 -10.96
CA PHE A 289 -21.63 -12.96 -12.30
C PHE A 289 -22.09 -14.32 -12.84
N ASN A 290 -21.45 -15.41 -12.39
CA ASN A 290 -21.73 -16.78 -12.81
C ASN A 290 -21.62 -16.99 -14.34
N ARG A 291 -20.84 -16.14 -15.03
CA ARG A 291 -20.64 -16.17 -16.49
C ARG A 291 -19.16 -16.02 -16.81
N TYR A 292 -18.54 -17.08 -17.33
CA TYR A 292 -17.09 -17.16 -17.49
C TYR A 292 -16.49 -16.04 -18.36
N LEU A 293 -16.97 -15.90 -19.60
CA LEU A 293 -16.41 -14.91 -20.53
C LEU A 293 -16.56 -13.47 -20.02
N PHE A 294 -17.76 -13.11 -19.52
CA PHE A 294 -18.02 -11.77 -18.99
C PHE A 294 -17.17 -11.48 -17.74
N SER A 295 -17.05 -12.44 -16.83
CA SER A 295 -16.22 -12.28 -15.61
C SER A 295 -14.74 -12.10 -15.98
N THR A 296 -14.25 -12.86 -16.96
CA THR A 296 -12.87 -12.75 -17.45
C THR A 296 -12.63 -11.36 -18.05
N LEU A 297 -13.54 -10.87 -18.90
CA LEU A 297 -13.49 -9.52 -19.46
C LEU A 297 -13.45 -8.46 -18.35
N PHE A 298 -14.36 -8.57 -17.38
CA PHE A 298 -14.43 -7.64 -16.26
C PHE A 298 -13.13 -7.62 -15.45
N ILE A 299 -12.57 -8.79 -15.11
CA ILE A 299 -11.31 -8.92 -14.37
C ILE A 299 -10.15 -8.29 -15.16
N LEU A 300 -10.07 -8.54 -16.47
CA LEU A 300 -9.02 -7.95 -17.31
C LEU A 300 -9.09 -6.43 -17.34
N ILE A 301 -10.29 -5.85 -17.48
CA ILE A 301 -10.49 -4.39 -17.48
C ILE A 301 -10.08 -3.81 -16.12
N ILE A 302 -10.64 -4.30 -15.01
CA ILE A 302 -10.36 -3.73 -13.68
C ILE A 302 -8.91 -3.94 -13.26
N GLY A 303 -8.32 -5.10 -13.58
CA GLY A 303 -6.95 -5.41 -13.20
C GLY A 303 -5.93 -4.59 -14.00
N THR A 304 -6.21 -4.37 -15.28
CA THR A 304 -5.39 -3.48 -16.12
C THR A 304 -5.51 -2.03 -15.65
N ALA A 305 -6.74 -1.56 -15.38
CA ALA A 305 -6.96 -0.22 -14.82
C ALA A 305 -6.24 -0.03 -13.48
N ALA A 306 -6.32 -1.00 -12.57
CA ALA A 306 -5.62 -0.96 -11.30
C ALA A 306 -4.09 -0.96 -11.47
N THR A 307 -3.56 -1.76 -12.39
CA THR A 307 -2.12 -1.79 -12.71
C THR A 307 -1.63 -0.46 -13.22
N VAL A 308 -2.34 0.12 -14.19
CA VAL A 308 -1.96 1.39 -14.80
C VAL A 308 -2.09 2.53 -13.80
N ALA A 309 -3.20 2.58 -13.04
CA ALA A 309 -3.38 3.57 -11.97
C ALA A 309 -2.27 3.48 -10.93
N ASN A 310 -1.91 2.27 -10.49
CA ASN A 310 -0.81 2.06 -9.53
C ASN A 310 0.54 2.57 -10.07
N LEU A 311 0.88 2.24 -11.33
CA LEU A 311 2.13 2.67 -11.95
C LEU A 311 2.18 4.20 -12.14
N LEU A 312 1.08 4.82 -12.57
CA LEU A 312 1.01 6.26 -12.78
C LEU A 312 1.08 7.01 -11.45
N LYS A 313 0.34 6.54 -10.43
CA LYS A 313 0.31 7.17 -9.11
C LYS A 313 1.68 7.07 -8.41
N GLU A 314 2.32 5.90 -8.44
CA GLU A 314 3.66 5.74 -7.87
C GLU A 314 4.65 6.70 -8.55
N LYS A 315 4.64 6.77 -9.89
CA LYS A 315 5.54 7.66 -10.64
C LYS A 315 5.34 9.14 -10.31
N MET A 316 4.11 9.55 -10.01
CA MET A 316 3.77 10.95 -9.78
C MET A 316 3.95 11.40 -8.33
N ARG A 317 3.70 10.50 -7.38
CA ARG A 317 3.50 10.84 -5.96
C ARG A 317 4.29 9.97 -4.99
N SER A 318 5.10 9.02 -5.49
CA SER A 318 5.74 7.99 -4.67
C SER A 318 4.75 7.33 -3.70
N GLU A 319 3.52 7.10 -4.17
CA GLU A 319 2.44 6.48 -3.40
C GLU A 319 1.70 5.45 -4.28
N PRO A 320 1.48 4.22 -3.78
CA PRO A 320 0.82 3.19 -4.54
C PRO A 320 -0.71 3.42 -4.60
N LEU A 321 -1.40 2.62 -5.40
CA LEU A 321 -2.86 2.61 -5.43
C LEU A 321 -3.42 2.14 -4.07
N LEU A 322 -4.24 2.95 -3.43
CA LEU A 322 -4.86 2.68 -2.13
C LEU A 322 -6.36 2.39 -2.27
N VAL A 323 -6.98 1.80 -1.25
CA VAL A 323 -8.44 1.57 -1.22
C VAL A 323 -9.19 2.91 -1.12
N THR A 324 -8.60 3.88 -0.42
CA THR A 324 -9.11 5.25 -0.32
C THR A 324 -9.19 5.96 -1.68
N ASP A 325 -8.38 5.56 -2.66
CA ASP A 325 -8.41 6.13 -4.02
C ASP A 325 -9.70 5.80 -4.77
N LEU A 326 -10.49 4.81 -4.31
CA LEU A 326 -11.82 4.57 -4.87
C LEU A 326 -12.76 5.77 -4.69
N THR A 327 -12.47 6.68 -3.74
CA THR A 327 -13.19 7.95 -3.63
C THR A 327 -12.95 8.87 -4.82
N TRP A 328 -11.75 8.80 -5.42
CA TRP A 328 -11.34 9.58 -6.60
C TRP A 328 -11.95 9.05 -7.90
N LEU A 329 -12.60 7.88 -7.90
CA LEU A 329 -13.41 7.44 -9.05
C LEU A 329 -14.55 8.41 -9.36
N LYS A 330 -15.01 9.18 -8.36
CA LYS A 330 -15.96 10.28 -8.55
C LYS A 330 -15.35 11.48 -9.29
N GLU A 331 -14.02 11.54 -9.37
CA GLU A 331 -13.22 12.66 -9.87
C GLU A 331 -12.32 12.23 -11.03
N ILE A 332 -12.78 11.27 -11.85
CA ILE A 332 -11.98 10.69 -12.93
C ILE A 332 -11.41 11.73 -13.91
N LYS A 333 -12.07 12.88 -14.08
CA LYS A 333 -11.56 14.00 -14.90
C LYS A 333 -10.23 14.55 -14.37
N LEU A 334 -10.11 14.74 -13.06
CA LEU A 334 -8.88 15.18 -12.41
C LEU A 334 -7.79 14.13 -12.60
N VAL A 335 -8.12 12.86 -12.34
CA VAL A 335 -7.18 11.75 -12.53
C VAL A 335 -6.68 11.69 -13.98
N ILE A 336 -7.59 11.84 -14.95
CA ILE A 336 -7.24 11.86 -16.39
C ILE A 336 -6.37 13.07 -16.75
N SER A 337 -6.61 14.24 -16.16
CA SER A 337 -5.82 15.46 -16.43
C SER A 337 -4.34 15.33 -16.07
N PHE A 338 -4.01 14.35 -15.21
CA PHE A 338 -2.65 14.04 -14.81
C PHE A 338 -1.92 13.06 -15.74
N VAL A 339 -2.63 12.41 -16.66
CA VAL A 339 -2.07 11.34 -17.50
C VAL A 339 -1.76 11.89 -18.89
N ASP A 340 -0.55 11.59 -19.38
CA ASP A 340 -0.14 11.90 -20.76
C ASP A 340 -1.17 11.32 -21.76
N GLU A 341 -1.58 12.14 -22.73
CA GLU A 341 -2.56 11.78 -23.75
C GLU A 341 -2.19 10.49 -24.50
N LYS A 342 -0.91 10.21 -24.74
CA LYS A 342 -0.43 8.98 -25.38
C LYS A 342 -0.74 7.76 -24.52
N ILE A 343 -0.56 7.87 -23.20
CA ILE A 343 -0.86 6.80 -22.26
C ILE A 343 -2.37 6.52 -22.27
N ILE A 344 -3.20 7.57 -22.30
CA ILE A 344 -4.66 7.43 -22.43
C ILE A 344 -5.02 6.67 -23.71
N ILE A 345 -4.41 7.03 -24.85
CA ILE A 345 -4.63 6.33 -26.13
C ILE A 345 -4.26 4.84 -26.01
N TYR A 346 -3.10 4.51 -25.44
CA TYR A 346 -2.69 3.10 -25.25
C TYR A 346 -3.64 2.33 -24.34
N ILE A 347 -4.15 2.95 -23.26
CA ILE A 347 -5.16 2.34 -22.38
C ILE A 347 -6.44 2.05 -23.17
N VAL A 348 -6.95 3.03 -23.92
CA VAL A 348 -8.18 2.89 -24.72
C VAL A 348 -8.01 1.79 -25.77
N LEU A 349 -6.91 1.78 -26.53
CA LEU A 349 -6.62 0.75 -27.52
C LEU A 349 -6.55 -0.64 -26.88
N THR A 350 -5.93 -0.76 -25.71
CA THR A 350 -5.84 -2.03 -24.97
C THR A 350 -7.23 -2.52 -24.54
N ILE A 351 -8.06 -1.64 -23.99
CA ILE A 351 -9.44 -1.97 -23.59
C ILE A 351 -10.26 -2.39 -24.81
N VAL A 352 -10.18 -1.64 -25.92
CA VAL A 352 -10.87 -1.97 -27.18
C VAL A 352 -10.43 -3.32 -27.70
N ALA A 353 -9.13 -3.62 -27.70
CA ALA A 353 -8.60 -4.92 -28.12
C ALA A 353 -9.14 -6.07 -27.26
N ILE A 354 -9.19 -5.90 -25.93
CA ILE A 354 -9.75 -6.89 -25.00
C ILE A 354 -11.25 -7.10 -25.27
N VAL A 355 -12.02 -6.03 -25.47
CA VAL A 355 -13.46 -6.10 -25.77
C VAL A 355 -13.72 -6.75 -27.13
N ALA A 356 -12.95 -6.39 -28.16
CA ALA A 356 -13.04 -7.01 -29.48
C ALA A 356 -12.74 -8.51 -29.41
N PHE A 357 -11.67 -8.90 -28.71
CA PHE A 357 -11.33 -10.30 -28.47
C PHE A 357 -12.46 -11.05 -27.76
N TYR A 358 -13.10 -10.46 -26.75
CA TYR A 358 -14.28 -11.03 -26.10
C TYR A 358 -15.42 -11.31 -27.09
N PHE A 359 -15.76 -10.36 -27.96
CA PHE A 359 -16.84 -10.56 -28.95
C PHE A 359 -16.48 -11.60 -30.01
N ILE A 360 -15.21 -11.70 -30.40
CA ILE A 360 -14.74 -12.76 -31.30
C ILE A 360 -14.90 -14.12 -30.63
N VAL A 361 -14.38 -14.31 -29.41
CA VAL A 361 -14.49 -15.59 -28.68
C VAL A 361 -15.95 -15.96 -28.40
N LYS A 362 -16.79 -14.98 -28.07
CA LYS A 362 -18.22 -15.19 -27.80
C LYS A 362 -18.96 -15.79 -29.00
N LYS A 363 -18.52 -15.54 -30.25
CA LYS A 363 -19.12 -16.18 -31.45
C LYS A 363 -18.92 -17.69 -31.48
N PHE A 364 -17.87 -18.20 -30.85
CA PHE A 364 -17.49 -19.62 -30.92
C PHE A 364 -17.83 -20.41 -29.66
N VAL A 365 -18.21 -19.76 -28.56
CA VAL A 365 -18.37 -20.40 -27.24
C VAL A 365 -19.77 -20.18 -26.68
N LYS A 366 -20.37 -21.24 -26.11
CA LYS A 366 -21.67 -21.15 -25.44
C LYS A 366 -21.54 -20.42 -24.09
N THR A 367 -22.41 -19.45 -23.84
CA THR A 367 -22.43 -18.70 -22.57
C THR A 367 -23.28 -19.42 -21.52
N THR A 368 -22.79 -20.53 -20.97
CA THR A 368 -23.46 -21.29 -19.90
C THR A 368 -23.08 -20.77 -18.50
N PRO A 369 -23.95 -20.95 -17.49
CA PRO A 369 -23.60 -20.64 -16.11
C PRO A 369 -22.46 -21.54 -15.61
N ILE A 370 -21.55 -21.00 -14.80
CA ILE A 370 -20.43 -21.75 -14.22
C ILE A 370 -20.96 -22.80 -13.23
N LEU A 371 -21.93 -22.40 -12.40
CA LEU A 371 -22.67 -23.26 -11.48
C LEU A 371 -24.16 -23.09 -11.73
N SER A 372 -24.85 -24.18 -12.05
CA SER A 372 -26.30 -24.20 -12.21
C SER A 372 -27.04 -24.25 -10.87
N ASN A 373 -26.46 -24.89 -9.85
CA ASN A 373 -27.06 -25.01 -8.53
C ASN A 373 -26.78 -23.76 -7.67
N LEU A 374 -27.84 -22.99 -7.38
CA LEU A 374 -27.76 -21.77 -6.58
C LEU A 374 -27.28 -22.03 -5.15
N LYS A 375 -27.72 -23.13 -4.49
CA LYS A 375 -27.31 -23.46 -3.12
C LYS A 375 -25.81 -23.70 -3.03
N THR A 376 -25.26 -24.44 -3.98
CA THR A 376 -23.81 -24.68 -4.08
C THR A 376 -23.05 -23.39 -4.34
N ARG A 377 -23.55 -22.53 -5.23
CA ARG A 377 -22.95 -21.22 -5.52
C ARG A 377 -22.91 -20.33 -4.28
N ILE A 378 -24.01 -20.21 -3.55
CA ILE A 378 -24.09 -19.41 -2.31
C ILE A 378 -23.15 -19.99 -1.24
N ALA A 379 -23.11 -21.32 -1.08
CA ALA A 379 -22.22 -21.96 -0.11
C ALA A 379 -20.74 -21.66 -0.40
N ILE A 380 -20.32 -21.69 -1.68
CA ILE A 380 -18.94 -21.35 -2.06
C ILE A 380 -18.66 -19.85 -1.88
N LEU A 381 -19.60 -18.97 -2.25
CA LEU A 381 -19.47 -17.53 -2.00
C LEU A 381 -19.29 -17.23 -0.51
N PHE A 382 -20.10 -17.86 0.34
CA PHE A 382 -19.99 -17.74 1.79
C PHE A 382 -18.63 -18.24 2.30
N LEU A 383 -18.16 -19.39 1.83
CA LEU A 383 -16.85 -19.93 2.21
C LEU A 383 -15.71 -18.98 1.85
N LEU A 384 -15.70 -18.45 0.62
CA LEU A 384 -14.68 -17.50 0.17
C LEU A 384 -14.76 -16.17 0.94
N GLY A 385 -15.97 -15.67 1.19
CA GLY A 385 -16.21 -14.49 2.02
C GLY A 385 -15.74 -14.69 3.46
N ALA A 386 -15.99 -15.87 4.05
CA ALA A 386 -15.54 -16.22 5.39
C ALA A 386 -14.00 -16.28 5.49
N ILE A 387 -13.31 -16.73 4.44
CA ILE A 387 -11.83 -16.70 4.39
C ILE A 387 -11.32 -15.25 4.43
N LEU A 388 -11.87 -14.35 3.59
CA LEU A 388 -11.49 -12.94 3.60
C LEU A 388 -11.83 -12.27 4.94
N PHE A 389 -12.99 -12.59 5.51
CA PHE A 389 -13.40 -12.09 6.81
C PHE A 389 -12.47 -12.55 7.94
N GLN A 390 -12.01 -13.81 7.90
CA GLN A 390 -11.05 -14.30 8.87
C GLN A 390 -9.71 -13.57 8.77
N ILE A 391 -9.22 -13.29 7.55
CA ILE A 391 -8.01 -12.48 7.32
C ILE A 391 -8.21 -11.08 7.90
N PHE A 392 -9.38 -10.47 7.65
CA PHE A 392 -9.73 -9.17 8.22
C PHE A 392 -9.70 -9.19 9.75
N ILE A 393 -10.28 -10.20 10.40
CA ILE A 393 -10.25 -10.34 11.87
C ILE A 393 -8.83 -10.50 12.41
N VAL A 394 -7.98 -11.28 11.74
CA VAL A 394 -6.57 -11.48 12.13
C VAL A 394 -5.81 -10.16 12.14
N PHE A 395 -5.94 -9.34 11.10
CA PHE A 395 -5.27 -8.03 11.03
C PHE A 395 -5.92 -6.96 11.91
N LYS A 396 -7.24 -7.03 12.13
CA LYS A 396 -7.95 -6.09 13.02
C LYS A 396 -7.58 -6.28 14.49
N ASN A 397 -7.26 -7.51 14.90
CA ASN A 397 -6.87 -7.87 16.26
C ASN A 397 -5.34 -7.89 16.43
N GLU A 398 -4.61 -7.16 15.58
CA GLU A 398 -3.18 -6.94 15.75
C GLU A 398 -2.90 -6.16 17.04
N GLU A 399 -1.92 -6.61 17.81
CA GLU A 399 -1.44 -5.96 19.04
C GLU A 399 0.04 -5.65 18.88
N ASP A 400 0.46 -4.43 19.26
CA ASP A 400 1.84 -3.95 19.14
C ASP A 400 2.47 -4.21 17.75
N LYS A 401 1.66 -4.03 16.70
CA LYS A 401 2.04 -4.22 15.28
C LYS A 401 2.42 -5.67 14.94
N LYS A 402 1.95 -6.64 15.74
CA LYS A 402 2.11 -8.08 15.52
C LYS A 402 0.77 -8.79 15.53
N ILE A 403 0.60 -9.74 14.62
CA ILE A 403 -0.54 -10.65 14.61
C ILE A 403 -0.19 -11.96 15.30
N GLN A 404 -1.19 -12.78 15.57
CA GLN A 404 -1.00 -14.12 16.13
C GLN A 404 0.04 -14.94 15.34
N SER A 405 1.04 -15.48 16.04
CA SER A 405 2.04 -16.40 15.47
C SER A 405 1.39 -17.70 15.00
N ASN A 406 2.00 -18.37 14.02
CA ASN A 406 1.55 -19.66 13.44
C ASN A 406 0.39 -19.60 12.44
N ILE A 407 0.09 -18.43 11.87
CA ILE A 407 -0.78 -18.31 10.70
C ILE A 407 0.10 -18.34 9.44
N PRO A 408 0.11 -19.42 8.63
CA PRO A 408 1.02 -19.55 7.49
C PRO A 408 0.89 -18.37 6.53
N VAL A 409 2.02 -17.93 5.97
CA VAL A 409 2.15 -16.77 5.07
C VAL A 409 1.86 -15.42 5.76
N ILE A 410 0.72 -15.25 6.41
CA ILE A 410 0.28 -13.97 6.97
C ILE A 410 1.14 -13.56 8.17
N SER A 411 1.37 -14.46 9.12
CA SER A 411 2.21 -14.15 10.30
C SER A 411 3.65 -13.88 9.90
N THR A 412 4.18 -14.63 8.94
CA THR A 412 5.50 -14.36 8.34
C THR A 412 5.51 -12.97 7.69
N LEU A 413 4.55 -12.66 6.83
CA LEU A 413 4.51 -11.38 6.12
C LEU A 413 4.40 -10.18 7.08
N ASN A 414 3.51 -10.25 8.07
CA ASN A 414 3.29 -9.14 8.99
C ASN A 414 4.43 -9.01 10.00
N ASN A 415 4.77 -10.10 10.69
CA ASN A 415 5.63 -10.08 11.88
C ASN A 415 7.12 -10.19 11.56
N TYR A 416 7.52 -10.47 10.31
CA TYR A 416 8.93 -10.60 9.94
C TYR A 416 9.73 -9.35 10.28
N LEU A 417 9.33 -8.20 9.73
CA LEU A 417 9.91 -6.90 10.03
C LEU A 417 8.82 -5.83 10.01
N ASN A 418 8.89 -4.92 10.97
CA ASN A 418 8.02 -3.77 11.03
C ASN A 418 8.64 -2.61 10.24
N ILE A 419 8.10 -2.38 9.06
CA ILE A 419 8.46 -1.29 8.15
C ILE A 419 7.27 -0.34 7.94
N GLU A 420 6.24 -0.38 8.79
CA GLU A 420 5.04 0.45 8.61
C GLU A 420 5.34 1.94 8.63
N TRP A 421 6.34 2.34 9.42
CA TRP A 421 6.81 3.71 9.52
C TRP A 421 7.46 4.24 8.24
N MET A 422 7.83 3.36 7.30
CA MET A 422 8.43 3.74 6.01
C MET A 422 7.38 4.14 4.96
N GLY A 423 6.10 4.17 5.30
CA GLY A 423 5.04 4.62 4.37
C GLY A 423 4.47 3.51 3.46
N PHE A 424 3.47 3.87 2.66
CA PHE A 424 2.71 2.91 1.85
C PHE A 424 3.52 2.35 0.69
N ASP A 425 4.38 3.13 0.06
CA ASP A 425 5.19 2.76 -1.10
C ASP A 425 6.17 1.64 -0.76
N VAL A 426 6.94 1.81 0.32
CA VAL A 426 7.90 0.80 0.81
C VAL A 426 7.16 -0.46 1.23
N ASN A 427 6.01 -0.33 1.90
CA ASN A 427 5.19 -1.50 2.25
C ASN A 427 4.61 -2.21 1.02
N ALA A 428 4.12 -1.50 0.01
CA ALA A 428 3.63 -2.11 -1.23
C ALA A 428 4.76 -2.81 -1.99
N ARG A 429 5.93 -2.17 -2.07
CA ARG A 429 7.14 -2.68 -2.74
C ARG A 429 7.63 -3.99 -2.14
N TYR A 430 7.79 -4.04 -0.82
CA TYR A 430 8.40 -5.19 -0.14
C TYR A 430 7.38 -6.19 0.45
N LYS A 431 6.18 -5.75 0.88
CA LYS A 431 5.14 -6.62 1.46
C LYS A 431 3.94 -6.91 0.56
N SER A 432 3.82 -6.22 -0.59
CA SER A 432 2.74 -6.30 -1.60
C SER A 432 1.63 -5.26 -1.45
N LEU A 433 1.03 -4.89 -2.59
CA LEU A 433 -0.07 -3.93 -2.65
C LEU A 433 -1.32 -4.41 -1.90
N THR A 434 -1.67 -5.69 -2.04
CA THR A 434 -2.82 -6.27 -1.32
C THR A 434 -2.61 -6.29 0.20
N TYR A 435 -1.36 -6.35 0.67
CA TYR A 435 -1.05 -6.20 2.10
C TYR A 435 -1.38 -4.79 2.57
N VAL A 436 -0.96 -3.76 1.83
CA VAL A 436 -1.31 -2.36 2.11
C VAL A 436 -2.83 -2.17 2.14
N TRP A 437 -3.57 -2.69 1.15
CA TRP A 437 -5.04 -2.62 1.13
C TRP A 437 -5.68 -3.27 2.36
N THR A 438 -5.16 -4.42 2.78
CA THR A 438 -5.68 -5.13 3.95
C THR A 438 -5.46 -4.30 5.21
N LYS A 439 -4.25 -3.74 5.38
CA LYS A 439 -3.91 -2.90 6.53
C LYS A 439 -4.75 -1.63 6.60
N GLN A 440 -5.03 -0.99 5.46
CA GLN A 440 -5.89 0.19 5.38
C GLN A 440 -7.34 -0.13 5.80
N LEU A 441 -7.85 -1.32 5.42
CA LEU A 441 -9.20 -1.74 5.79
C LEU A 441 -9.34 -2.15 7.27
N THR A 442 -8.26 -2.60 7.91
CA THR A 442 -8.33 -3.22 9.25
C THR A 442 -7.86 -2.31 10.38
N LYS A 443 -6.98 -1.34 10.10
CA LYS A 443 -6.40 -0.48 11.13
C LYS A 443 -7.37 0.61 11.58
N ARG A 444 -7.25 0.97 12.87
CA ARG A 444 -7.88 2.18 13.41
C ARG A 444 -7.09 3.40 12.96
N ILE A 445 -7.76 4.52 12.73
CA ILE A 445 -7.10 5.78 12.34
C ILE A 445 -6.15 6.32 13.41
N MET A 446 -6.33 5.91 14.68
CA MET A 446 -5.46 6.27 15.80
C MET A 446 -5.45 5.13 16.83
N GLU A 447 -4.29 4.84 17.41
CA GLU A 447 -4.19 3.91 18.55
C GLU A 447 -4.76 4.55 19.82
N LYS A 448 -5.47 3.77 20.64
CA LYS A 448 -6.02 4.25 21.91
C LYS A 448 -4.88 4.46 22.91
N PRO A 449 -4.66 5.69 23.44
CA PRO A 449 -3.68 5.91 24.49
C PRO A 449 -4.01 5.07 25.73
N LYS A 450 -3.01 4.45 26.36
CA LYS A 450 -3.18 3.56 27.52
C LYS A 450 -3.95 4.25 28.65
N ASP A 451 -3.67 5.53 28.86
CA ASP A 451 -4.26 6.35 29.91
C ASP A 451 -5.54 7.09 29.50
N TYR A 452 -6.13 6.77 28.34
CA TYR A 452 -7.36 7.41 27.88
C TYR A 452 -8.56 7.00 28.74
N ASN A 453 -9.04 7.94 29.56
CA ASN A 453 -10.28 7.86 30.31
C ASN A 453 -10.76 9.28 30.68
N LYS A 454 -12.02 9.39 31.12
CA LYS A 454 -12.64 10.67 31.47
C LYS A 454 -11.84 11.47 32.52
N ARG A 455 -11.30 10.81 33.55
CA ARG A 455 -10.56 11.47 34.64
C ARG A 455 -9.30 12.14 34.10
N ASN A 456 -8.54 11.44 33.25
CA ASN A 456 -7.31 11.97 32.67
C ASN A 456 -7.57 13.11 31.69
N VAL A 457 -8.59 13.00 30.83
CA VAL A 457 -8.99 14.12 29.95
C VAL A 457 -9.33 15.37 30.77
N LEU A 458 -10.08 15.23 31.87
CA LEU A 458 -10.41 16.37 32.73
C LEU A 458 -9.20 16.94 33.49
N LYS A 459 -8.22 16.10 33.86
CA LYS A 459 -6.94 16.54 34.43
C LYS A 459 -6.17 17.42 33.44
N ILE A 460 -6.07 16.98 32.19
CA ILE A 460 -5.45 17.72 31.08
C ILE A 460 -6.15 19.06 30.88
N VAL A 461 -7.49 19.06 30.80
CA VAL A 461 -8.28 20.30 30.67
C VAL A 461 -7.95 21.29 31.79
N LYS A 462 -7.87 20.84 33.05
CA LYS A 462 -7.51 21.72 34.18
C LYS A 462 -6.08 22.25 34.07
N LYS A 463 -5.11 21.40 33.73
CA LYS A 463 -3.70 21.76 33.53
C LYS A 463 -3.57 22.91 32.53
N TYR A 464 -4.15 22.76 31.34
CA TYR A 464 -4.00 23.76 30.28
C TYR A 464 -4.93 24.96 30.40
N ARG A 465 -5.99 24.92 31.22
CA ARG A 465 -6.69 26.15 31.65
C ARG A 465 -5.78 27.05 32.45
N ASN A 466 -5.11 26.49 33.47
CA ASN A 466 -4.16 27.25 34.28
C ASN A 466 -2.98 27.74 33.43
N GLU A 467 -2.52 26.94 32.48
CA GLU A 467 -1.43 27.34 31.57
C GLU A 467 -1.84 28.46 30.61
N ALA A 468 -3.06 28.40 30.06
CA ALA A 468 -3.61 29.48 29.25
C ALA A 468 -3.71 30.79 30.04
N GLU A 469 -4.14 30.75 31.30
CA GLU A 469 -4.19 31.94 32.18
C GLU A 469 -2.79 32.54 32.40
N LYS A 470 -1.76 31.72 32.57
CA LYS A 470 -0.38 32.21 32.69
C LYS A 470 0.12 32.86 31.40
N ILE A 471 -0.07 32.18 30.26
CA ILE A 471 0.33 32.71 28.95
C ILE A 471 -0.39 34.04 28.70
N ASN A 472 -1.70 34.09 28.94
CA ASN A 472 -2.54 35.27 28.64
C ASN A 472 -2.24 36.48 29.52
N LYS A 473 -1.54 36.34 30.66
CA LYS A 473 -1.06 37.49 31.43
C LYS A 473 -0.02 38.33 30.67
N ASN A 474 0.71 37.69 29.76
CA ASN A 474 1.79 38.31 28.99
C ASN A 474 1.42 38.48 27.50
N ARG A 475 0.20 38.11 27.10
CA ARG A 475 -0.31 38.26 25.72
C ARG A 475 -1.39 39.35 25.68
N GLU A 476 -1.13 40.41 24.94
CA GLU A 476 -2.01 41.60 24.93
C GLU A 476 -3.06 41.57 23.82
N ASN A 477 -2.78 40.88 22.72
CA ASN A 477 -3.64 40.92 21.54
C ASN A 477 -4.71 39.82 21.54
N GLN A 478 -5.76 40.03 20.74
CA GLN A 478 -6.74 39.00 20.42
C GLN A 478 -6.56 38.61 18.95
N ILE A 479 -6.43 37.32 18.65
CA ILE A 479 -6.20 36.89 17.26
C ILE A 479 -7.34 37.30 16.32
N ASN A 480 -8.54 37.47 16.86
CA ASN A 480 -9.71 37.88 16.11
C ASN A 480 -9.82 39.40 15.89
N SER A 481 -8.83 40.22 16.30
CA SER A 481 -8.79 41.66 16.03
C SER A 481 -8.03 42.02 14.73
N GLN A 482 -7.29 41.07 14.17
CA GLN A 482 -6.52 41.19 12.92
C GLN A 482 -7.13 40.32 11.81
N THR A 483 -6.58 40.43 10.59
CA THR A 483 -6.86 39.49 9.51
C THR A 483 -5.72 38.48 9.43
N VAL A 484 -6.04 37.20 9.25
CA VAL A 484 -5.06 36.11 9.17
C VAL A 484 -5.20 35.39 7.84
N ILE A 485 -4.08 35.15 7.17
CA ILE A 485 -4.03 34.51 5.85
C ILE A 485 -3.08 33.30 5.93
N TYR A 486 -3.62 32.09 5.80
CA TYR A 486 -2.81 30.88 5.65
C TYR A 486 -2.61 30.65 4.16
N VAL A 487 -1.35 30.66 3.70
CA VAL A 487 -0.95 30.42 2.32
C VAL A 487 -0.16 29.13 2.27
N LEU A 488 -0.83 28.07 1.81
CA LEU A 488 -0.19 26.85 1.37
C LEU A 488 0.34 27.09 -0.05
N SER A 489 1.65 27.19 -0.16
CA SER A 489 2.40 27.32 -1.42
C SER A 489 2.77 25.94 -1.95
N GLU A 490 1.95 25.42 -2.85
CA GLU A 490 2.01 24.08 -3.43
C GLU A 490 3.43 23.71 -3.86
N SER A 491 3.91 22.56 -3.37
CA SER A 491 5.20 21.99 -3.72
C SER A 491 6.41 22.92 -3.52
N LEU A 492 6.31 24.00 -2.71
CA LEU A 492 7.41 24.96 -2.54
C LEU A 492 8.48 24.45 -1.58
N SER A 493 9.71 24.32 -2.07
CA SER A 493 10.90 24.04 -1.25
C SER A 493 12.14 24.54 -1.99
N ASN A 494 13.07 25.19 -1.28
CA ASN A 494 14.30 25.71 -1.88
C ASN A 494 15.19 24.58 -2.43
N PRO A 495 15.40 24.48 -3.77
CA PRO A 495 16.21 23.41 -4.36
C PRO A 495 17.69 23.46 -3.97
N ASN A 496 18.19 24.60 -3.47
CA ASN A 496 19.57 24.72 -2.98
C ASN A 496 19.87 23.79 -1.80
N ARG A 497 18.85 23.27 -1.11
CA ARG A 497 19.03 22.30 -0.01
C ARG A 497 19.16 20.85 -0.48
N ILE A 498 18.92 20.58 -1.76
CA ILE A 498 18.94 19.23 -2.30
C ILE A 498 20.36 18.91 -2.76
N GLU A 499 20.94 17.85 -2.19
CA GLU A 499 22.27 17.42 -2.59
C GLU A 499 22.31 17.06 -4.07
N ASN A 500 23.47 17.28 -4.70
CA ASN A 500 23.72 17.00 -6.11
C ASN A 500 22.90 17.84 -7.11
N VAL A 501 22.05 18.76 -6.65
CA VAL A 501 21.38 19.76 -7.49
C VAL A 501 22.28 20.98 -7.66
N THR A 502 22.42 21.44 -8.90
CA THR A 502 23.13 22.67 -9.28
C THR A 502 22.16 23.59 -9.99
N LEU A 503 22.08 24.86 -9.55
CA LEU A 503 21.20 25.89 -10.08
C LEU A 503 22.03 27.00 -10.75
N SER A 504 21.50 27.64 -11.80
CA SER A 504 22.20 28.77 -12.44
C SER A 504 22.23 30.04 -11.56
N LYS A 505 21.25 30.21 -10.68
CA LYS A 505 21.14 31.30 -9.71
C LYS A 505 20.20 30.92 -8.57
N ASP A 506 20.13 31.76 -7.55
CA ASP A 506 19.13 31.63 -6.49
C ASP A 506 17.71 31.82 -7.05
N LEU A 507 16.79 30.94 -6.66
CA LEU A 507 15.45 30.83 -7.23
C LEU A 507 14.37 31.52 -6.39
N ILE A 508 14.62 31.71 -5.09
CA ILE A 508 13.66 32.29 -4.15
C ILE A 508 14.24 33.43 -3.27
N PRO A 509 15.03 34.37 -3.85
CA PRO A 509 15.74 35.38 -3.06
C PRO A 509 14.80 36.31 -2.29
N ASN A 510 13.59 36.62 -2.79
CA ASN A 510 12.65 37.48 -2.09
C ASN A 510 12.05 36.77 -0.86
N ILE A 511 11.70 35.49 -1.01
CA ILE A 511 11.21 34.67 0.11
C ILE A 511 12.29 34.51 1.17
N ASP A 512 13.54 34.26 0.78
CA ASP A 512 14.66 34.18 1.73
C ASP A 512 14.93 35.51 2.43
N GLN A 513 14.77 36.65 1.74
CA GLN A 513 14.80 37.97 2.37
C GLN A 513 13.67 38.14 3.42
N VAL A 514 12.43 37.77 3.09
CA VAL A 514 11.30 37.83 4.05
C VAL A 514 11.59 36.97 5.27
N LYS A 515 12.03 35.72 5.06
CA LYS A 515 12.40 34.79 6.14
C LYS A 515 13.47 35.39 7.07
N SER A 516 14.47 36.09 6.53
CA SER A 516 15.52 36.72 7.35
C SER A 516 15.03 37.85 8.27
N SER A 517 13.83 38.41 8.00
CA SER A 517 13.28 39.57 8.70
C SER A 517 12.14 39.25 9.68
N THR A 518 11.72 37.98 9.76
CA THR A 518 10.52 37.59 10.51
C THR A 518 10.62 36.17 11.07
N THR A 519 9.63 35.72 11.85
CA THR A 519 9.59 34.34 12.32
C THR A 519 9.56 33.39 11.13
N SER A 520 10.55 32.53 11.01
CA SER A 520 10.68 31.62 9.87
C SER A 520 11.58 30.43 10.17
N GLY A 521 11.54 29.45 9.28
CA GLY A 521 12.37 28.27 9.37
C GLY A 521 12.01 27.23 8.31
N LEU A 522 12.19 25.96 8.69
CA LEU A 522 11.77 24.82 7.90
C LEU A 522 10.56 24.12 8.53
N MET A 523 9.66 23.62 7.69
CA MET A 523 8.54 22.78 8.11
C MET A 523 8.88 21.31 7.81
N GLN A 524 8.66 20.43 8.79
CA GLN A 524 8.56 18.99 8.58
C GLN A 524 7.25 18.69 7.86
N SER A 525 7.34 18.25 6.61
CA SER A 525 6.20 17.69 5.88
C SER A 525 5.99 16.23 6.25
N ASP A 526 4.74 15.78 6.20
CA ASP A 526 4.36 14.38 6.34
C ASP A 526 4.15 13.70 4.97
N GLY A 527 4.49 14.38 3.87
CA GLY A 527 4.37 13.87 2.51
C GLY A 527 5.53 14.28 1.59
N TYR A 528 5.67 13.57 0.47
CA TYR A 528 6.60 13.86 -0.61
C TYR A 528 5.87 13.71 -1.96
N GLY A 529 5.92 14.74 -2.81
CA GLY A 529 5.17 14.75 -4.09
C GLY A 529 3.64 14.71 -3.95
N GLY A 530 3.11 14.89 -2.73
CA GLY A 530 1.69 14.90 -2.45
C GLY A 530 1.41 15.00 -0.96
N GLY A 531 0.12 15.00 -0.61
CA GLY A 531 -0.34 15.03 0.79
C GLY A 531 -0.85 16.40 1.25
N THR A 532 -0.99 17.38 0.36
CA THR A 532 -1.46 18.75 0.61
C THR A 532 -2.57 18.86 1.65
N ALA A 533 -3.63 18.05 1.55
CA ALA A 533 -4.78 18.09 2.46
C ALA A 533 -4.45 17.67 3.90
N ASN A 534 -3.36 16.94 4.14
CA ASN A 534 -2.90 16.56 5.46
C ASN A 534 -2.25 17.77 6.16
N MET A 535 -1.27 18.41 5.53
CA MET A 535 -0.65 19.63 6.05
C MET A 535 -1.66 20.79 6.17
N GLU A 536 -2.63 20.86 5.26
CA GLU A 536 -3.78 21.77 5.36
C GLU A 536 -4.64 21.47 6.61
N PHE A 537 -4.97 20.20 6.87
CA PHE A 537 -5.67 19.80 8.09
C PHE A 537 -4.88 20.14 9.35
N GLU A 538 -3.60 19.80 9.39
CA GLU A 538 -2.70 20.03 10.52
C GLU A 538 -2.57 21.53 10.82
N SER A 539 -2.32 22.36 9.81
CA SER A 539 -2.20 23.81 9.97
C SER A 539 -3.47 24.44 10.57
N LEU A 540 -4.65 24.03 10.09
CA LEU A 540 -5.93 24.57 10.54
C LEU A 540 -6.30 24.08 11.94
N THR A 541 -6.02 22.82 12.25
CA THR A 541 -6.50 22.17 13.49
C THR A 541 -5.49 22.17 14.62
N GLY A 542 -4.20 22.19 14.31
CA GLY A 542 -3.11 21.92 15.23
C GLY A 542 -3.02 20.46 15.70
N LEU A 543 -3.69 19.53 15.02
CA LEU A 543 -3.62 18.09 15.33
C LEU A 543 -2.61 17.41 14.40
N PRO A 544 -1.45 16.96 14.91
CA PRO A 544 -0.38 16.43 14.07
C PRO A 544 -0.71 15.07 13.45
N PHE A 545 -0.21 14.85 12.24
CA PHE A 545 -0.39 13.61 11.49
C PHE A 545 0.39 12.45 12.14
N TYR A 546 1.57 12.72 12.70
CA TYR A 546 2.41 11.70 13.36
C TYR A 546 1.74 10.96 14.54
N ASN A 547 0.64 11.48 15.09
CA ASN A 547 -0.15 10.82 16.13
C ASN A 547 -1.20 9.84 15.58
N PHE A 548 -1.54 9.93 14.29
CA PHE A 548 -2.44 9.00 13.62
C PHE A 548 -1.69 7.73 13.18
N ASN A 549 -2.45 6.71 12.80
CA ASN A 549 -1.86 5.48 12.28
C ASN A 549 -1.33 5.73 10.87
N THR A 550 -0.12 5.24 10.58
CA THR A 550 0.49 5.13 9.24
C THR A 550 -0.42 4.53 8.14
N GLY A 551 -1.51 3.84 8.51
CA GLY A 551 -2.53 3.35 7.57
C GLY A 551 -3.54 4.40 7.10
N VAL A 552 -3.48 5.62 7.62
CA VAL A 552 -4.28 6.76 7.15
C VAL A 552 -3.54 7.44 6.01
N SER A 553 -4.21 7.69 4.88
CA SER A 553 -3.64 8.39 3.73
C SER A 553 -4.10 9.86 3.68
N THR A 554 -5.37 10.13 3.93
CA THR A 554 -5.92 11.50 3.85
C THR A 554 -6.81 11.83 5.05
N LEU A 555 -6.38 12.82 5.85
CA LEU A 555 -7.06 13.25 7.08
C LEU A 555 -8.47 13.79 6.80
N TYR A 556 -8.68 14.52 5.70
CA TYR A 556 -9.99 15.06 5.32
C TYR A 556 -11.04 14.01 4.98
N THR A 557 -10.64 12.85 4.44
CA THR A 557 -11.58 11.79 4.04
C THR A 557 -11.72 10.70 5.10
N GLU A 558 -10.70 10.50 5.94
CA GLU A 558 -10.64 9.36 6.85
C GLU A 558 -10.80 9.72 8.33
N VAL A 559 -10.38 10.93 8.73
CA VAL A 559 -10.34 11.40 10.12
C VAL A 559 -11.42 12.45 10.37
N LEU A 560 -11.39 13.57 9.63
CA LEU A 560 -12.28 14.70 9.83
C LEU A 560 -13.77 14.27 9.86
N PRO A 561 -14.28 13.40 8.97
CA PRO A 561 -15.68 12.97 8.99
C PRO A 561 -16.10 12.26 10.29
N LYS A 562 -15.16 11.66 11.01
CA LYS A 562 -15.39 10.94 12.27
C LYS A 562 -15.26 11.83 13.51
N MET A 563 -14.65 13.00 13.39
CA MET A 563 -14.53 13.94 14.50
C MET A 563 -15.90 14.48 14.89
N SER A 564 -16.17 14.60 16.18
CA SER A 564 -17.44 15.17 16.66
C SER A 564 -17.42 16.71 16.67
N LYS A 565 -16.27 17.29 16.98
CA LYS A 565 -15.96 18.73 16.90
C LYS A 565 -14.57 18.84 16.27
N VAL A 566 -14.45 19.67 15.23
CA VAL A 566 -13.16 19.97 14.60
C VAL A 566 -12.69 21.31 15.16
N PRO A 567 -11.67 21.36 16.04
CA PRO A 567 -11.10 22.63 16.46
C PRO A 567 -10.29 23.19 15.29
N VAL A 568 -10.58 24.43 14.91
CA VAL A 568 -9.81 25.13 13.86
C VAL A 568 -9.56 26.58 14.25
N ILE A 569 -8.44 27.15 13.83
CA ILE A 569 -8.13 28.56 14.09
C ILE A 569 -9.19 29.51 13.54
N SER A 570 -9.82 29.15 12.42
CA SER A 570 -10.92 29.93 11.84
C SER A 570 -12.14 30.06 12.78
N ASP A 571 -12.26 29.21 13.81
CA ASP A 571 -13.34 29.33 14.81
C ASP A 571 -13.30 30.64 15.60
N GLN A 572 -12.15 31.33 15.64
CA GLN A 572 -12.01 32.64 16.29
C GLN A 572 -12.62 33.78 15.47
N PHE A 573 -12.97 33.53 14.21
CA PHE A 573 -13.50 34.52 13.28
C PHE A 573 -14.98 34.28 12.99
N LYS A 574 -15.73 35.35 12.69
CA LYS A 574 -17.14 35.23 12.27
C LYS A 574 -17.23 34.40 10.99
N LYS A 575 -18.21 33.49 10.90
CA LYS A 575 -18.40 32.62 9.71
C LYS A 575 -18.43 33.40 8.39
N SER A 576 -19.11 34.55 8.38
CA SER A 576 -19.20 35.46 7.22
C SER A 576 -17.88 36.10 6.77
N ASN A 577 -16.82 35.96 7.58
CA ASN A 577 -15.49 36.49 7.32
C ASN A 577 -14.45 35.38 7.05
N ARG A 578 -14.89 34.11 6.92
CA ARG A 578 -14.04 32.97 6.61
C ARG A 578 -14.08 32.70 5.10
N ILE A 579 -12.92 32.71 4.46
CA ILE A 579 -12.77 32.62 3.01
C ILE A 579 -11.77 31.51 2.69
N VAL A 580 -12.11 30.64 1.75
CA VAL A 580 -11.18 29.66 1.18
C VAL A 580 -11.02 29.95 -0.31
N MET A 581 -9.78 29.85 -0.79
CA MET A 581 -9.48 29.96 -2.22
C MET A 581 -8.53 28.85 -2.64
N HIS A 582 -8.96 28.07 -3.64
CA HIS A 582 -8.13 27.04 -4.26
C HIS A 582 -8.47 26.95 -5.75
N PRO A 583 -7.54 27.23 -6.68
CA PRO A 583 -7.83 27.27 -8.10
C PRO A 583 -7.84 25.87 -8.75
N SER A 584 -8.60 24.96 -8.15
CA SER A 584 -8.90 23.63 -8.66
C SER A 584 -10.36 23.27 -8.37
N LEU A 585 -10.75 22.03 -8.65
CA LEU A 585 -12.09 21.53 -8.40
C LEU A 585 -12.39 21.45 -6.88
N ALA A 586 -13.56 21.94 -6.48
CA ALA A 586 -13.97 22.02 -5.07
C ALA A 586 -14.10 20.67 -4.37
N SER A 587 -14.36 19.60 -5.12
CA SER A 587 -14.51 18.26 -4.54
C SER A 587 -13.18 17.61 -4.19
N ASN A 588 -12.06 18.08 -4.74
CA ASN A 588 -10.72 17.52 -4.47
C ASN A 588 -10.47 17.43 -2.98
N TYR A 589 -10.01 16.26 -2.51
CA TYR A 589 -9.82 15.95 -1.08
C TYR A 589 -11.06 16.18 -0.20
N SER A 590 -12.27 16.19 -0.77
CA SER A 590 -13.53 16.57 -0.11
C SER A 590 -13.54 18.00 0.46
N ARG A 591 -12.75 18.92 -0.12
CA ARG A 591 -12.60 20.30 0.39
C ARG A 591 -13.93 21.04 0.51
N TYR A 592 -14.82 20.94 -0.48
CA TYR A 592 -16.12 21.60 -0.41
C TYR A 592 -16.87 21.22 0.88
N GLN A 593 -17.02 19.91 1.15
CA GLN A 593 -17.72 19.41 2.33
C GLN A 593 -16.98 19.75 3.63
N VAL A 594 -15.64 19.74 3.60
CA VAL A 594 -14.81 20.14 4.74
C VAL A 594 -15.03 21.62 5.08
N TYR A 595 -14.86 22.54 4.12
CA TYR A 595 -14.98 23.97 4.36
C TYR A 595 -16.40 24.40 4.71
N GLU A 596 -17.42 23.78 4.10
CA GLU A 596 -18.82 23.97 4.49
C GLU A 596 -19.04 23.58 5.97
N ARG A 597 -18.52 22.41 6.37
CA ARG A 597 -18.59 21.93 7.76
C ARG A 597 -17.82 22.83 8.74
N LEU A 598 -16.69 23.41 8.31
CA LEU A 598 -15.92 24.39 9.09
C LEU A 598 -16.57 25.80 9.10
N GLY A 599 -17.70 25.98 8.41
CA GLY A 599 -18.48 27.21 8.43
C GLY A 599 -17.88 28.34 7.60
N PHE A 600 -17.12 28.01 6.56
CA PHE A 600 -16.69 28.98 5.56
C PHE A 600 -17.87 29.35 4.66
N THR A 601 -18.04 30.64 4.37
CA THR A 601 -19.18 31.12 3.57
C THR A 601 -18.78 31.53 2.16
N LYS A 602 -17.49 31.80 1.92
CA LYS A 602 -16.96 32.20 0.61
C LYS A 602 -15.95 31.16 0.15
N LEU A 603 -16.36 30.35 -0.82
CA LEU A 603 -15.60 29.20 -1.32
C LEU A 603 -15.24 29.44 -2.79
N PHE A 604 -14.02 29.91 -3.05
CA PHE A 604 -13.52 30.14 -4.41
C PHE A 604 -12.80 28.90 -4.94
N PHE A 605 -13.40 28.29 -5.95
CA PHE A 605 -12.85 27.16 -6.70
C PHE A 605 -13.06 27.41 -8.20
N THR A 606 -12.19 26.86 -9.05
CA THR A 606 -12.36 27.00 -10.51
C THR A 606 -13.63 26.30 -10.97
N GLU A 607 -13.91 25.13 -10.38
CA GLU A 607 -15.09 24.32 -10.61
C GLU A 607 -15.71 23.85 -9.29
N GLY A 608 -17.04 23.64 -9.25
CA GLY A 608 -17.73 23.07 -8.09
C GLY A 608 -18.09 24.04 -6.95
N SER A 609 -17.94 25.36 -7.15
CA SER A 609 -18.44 26.37 -6.21
C SER A 609 -19.08 27.58 -6.92
N ASN A 610 -19.82 28.38 -6.14
CA ASN A 610 -20.55 29.55 -6.62
C ASN A 610 -19.62 30.77 -6.83
N GLU A 611 -18.67 30.98 -5.94
CA GLU A 611 -17.72 32.10 -6.04
C GLU A 611 -16.70 31.85 -7.15
N LYS A 612 -16.38 32.87 -7.94
CA LYS A 612 -15.49 32.75 -9.11
C LYS A 612 -14.28 33.65 -9.00
N PHE A 613 -13.13 33.11 -9.41
CA PHE A 613 -11.92 33.89 -9.62
C PHE A 613 -12.10 34.87 -10.79
N LYS A 614 -11.51 36.06 -10.66
CA LYS A 614 -11.52 37.11 -11.68
C LYS A 614 -10.14 37.25 -12.29
N ASN A 615 -10.09 37.60 -13.58
CA ASN A 615 -8.87 37.78 -14.38
C ASN A 615 -7.99 36.52 -14.39
N LEU A 616 -8.58 35.39 -14.80
CA LEU A 616 -7.87 34.10 -14.89
C LEU A 616 -6.61 34.24 -15.74
N GLY A 617 -5.50 33.72 -15.24
CA GLY A 617 -4.21 33.71 -15.92
C GLY A 617 -3.33 32.60 -15.36
N ASN A 618 -2.76 31.81 -16.26
CA ASN A 618 -1.91 30.67 -15.91
C ASN A 618 -0.43 31.05 -15.98
N VAL A 619 0.37 30.40 -15.15
CA VAL A 619 1.82 30.39 -15.22
C VAL A 619 2.23 28.92 -15.25
N GLY A 620 2.74 28.48 -16.39
CA GLY A 620 2.83 27.05 -16.71
C GLY A 620 1.44 26.45 -16.96
N VAL A 621 1.18 25.27 -16.39
CA VAL A 621 -0.05 24.49 -16.64
C VAL A 621 -1.23 24.98 -15.78
N ASN A 622 -0.96 25.51 -14.59
CA ASN A 622 -1.97 25.85 -13.59
C ASN A 622 -2.18 27.38 -13.45
N MET A 623 -3.22 27.79 -12.71
CA MET A 623 -3.43 29.21 -12.38
C MET A 623 -2.20 29.75 -11.64
N GLY A 624 -1.70 30.91 -12.09
CA GLY A 624 -0.52 31.53 -11.50
C GLY A 624 -0.80 32.12 -10.11
N ASP A 625 0.21 32.10 -9.24
CA ASP A 625 0.12 32.62 -7.88
C ASP A 625 -0.20 34.12 -7.87
N SER A 626 0.37 34.89 -8.81
CA SER A 626 0.03 36.31 -8.97
C SER A 626 -1.47 36.55 -9.24
N THR A 627 -2.13 35.66 -10.00
CA THR A 627 -3.58 35.73 -10.25
C THR A 627 -4.35 35.44 -8.96
N LEU A 628 -3.94 34.42 -8.22
CA LEU A 628 -4.58 34.05 -6.96
C LEU A 628 -4.42 35.15 -5.91
N TYR A 629 -3.21 35.67 -5.71
CA TYR A 629 -2.93 36.75 -4.76
C TYR A 629 -3.72 38.04 -5.06
N LYS A 630 -3.89 38.41 -6.33
CA LYS A 630 -4.78 39.51 -6.73
C LYS A 630 -6.25 39.27 -6.36
N ASN A 631 -6.71 38.02 -6.38
CA ASN A 631 -8.07 37.68 -5.93
C ASN A 631 -8.20 37.72 -4.40
N ILE A 632 -7.14 37.35 -3.65
CA ILE A 632 -7.11 37.55 -2.19
C ILE A 632 -7.24 39.04 -1.85
N LEU A 633 -6.40 39.90 -2.45
CA LEU A 633 -6.40 41.34 -2.22
C LEU A 633 -7.79 41.97 -2.48
N ARG A 634 -8.51 41.50 -3.50
CA ARG A 634 -9.88 41.94 -3.80
C ARG A 634 -10.91 41.59 -2.73
N GLU A 635 -10.70 40.49 -2.01
CA GLU A 635 -11.63 40.01 -0.98
C GLU A 635 -11.28 40.53 0.42
N ILE A 636 -10.11 41.15 0.60
CA ILE A 636 -9.74 41.82 1.84
C ILE A 636 -10.63 43.06 2.03
N ASN A 637 -11.22 43.16 3.22
CA ASN A 637 -12.01 44.30 3.67
C ASN A 637 -11.39 44.83 4.98
N PRO A 638 -10.74 46.01 4.96
CA PRO A 638 -10.06 46.58 6.14
C PRO A 638 -10.98 46.77 7.37
N LYS A 639 -12.30 46.87 7.15
CA LYS A 639 -13.30 47.01 8.23
C LYS A 639 -13.67 45.69 8.91
N LYS A 640 -13.10 44.57 8.47
CA LYS A 640 -13.42 43.22 8.97
C LYS A 640 -12.16 42.50 9.44
N ASN A 641 -12.36 41.58 10.38
CA ASN A 641 -11.34 40.63 10.82
C ASN A 641 -11.63 39.33 10.07
N GLN A 642 -10.80 39.00 9.09
CA GLN A 642 -11.01 37.90 8.16
C GLN A 642 -10.01 36.77 8.41
N PHE A 643 -10.45 35.56 8.06
CA PHE A 643 -9.56 34.41 7.99
C PHE A 643 -9.59 33.86 6.58
N PHE A 644 -8.41 33.73 5.98
CA PHE A 644 -8.22 33.15 4.66
C PHE A 644 -7.47 31.82 4.77
N SER A 645 -7.98 30.79 4.11
CA SER A 645 -7.24 29.57 3.82
C SER A 645 -7.01 29.47 2.32
N ILE A 646 -5.76 29.57 1.91
CA ILE A 646 -5.34 29.72 0.52
C ILE A 646 -4.50 28.52 0.15
N ILE A 647 -4.87 27.83 -0.93
CA ILE A 647 -4.16 26.68 -1.46
C ILE A 647 -3.84 26.98 -2.92
N THR A 648 -2.58 27.28 -3.20
CA THR A 648 -2.09 27.57 -4.56
C THR A 648 -2.08 26.31 -5.46
N MET A 649 -1.81 26.46 -6.75
CA MET A 649 -1.68 25.33 -7.70
C MET A 649 -0.54 25.52 -8.72
N GLN A 650 0.08 26.71 -8.82
CA GLN A 650 1.02 27.04 -9.90
C GLN A 650 2.13 25.99 -10.06
N ASN A 651 2.71 25.58 -8.92
CA ASN A 651 3.85 24.66 -8.87
C ASN A 651 3.44 23.19 -8.71
N HIS A 652 2.17 22.84 -8.93
CA HIS A 652 1.73 21.44 -8.97
C HIS A 652 2.17 20.77 -10.29
N ALA A 653 2.45 19.46 -10.26
CA ALA A 653 2.76 18.68 -11.45
C ALA A 653 1.55 18.60 -12.44
N PRO A 654 1.78 18.47 -13.76
CA PRO A 654 3.08 18.49 -14.45
C PRO A 654 3.68 19.89 -14.56
N TRP A 655 5.01 20.00 -14.36
CA TRP A 655 5.73 21.27 -14.52
C TRP A 655 6.12 21.48 -15.98
N SER A 656 5.63 22.56 -16.58
CA SER A 656 5.95 22.91 -17.96
C SER A 656 5.89 24.42 -18.15
N ILE A 657 7.04 25.06 -18.34
CA ILE A 657 7.15 26.48 -18.67
C ILE A 657 8.46 26.78 -19.42
N PRO A 658 8.41 27.51 -20.56
CA PRO A 658 9.62 27.81 -21.34
C PRO A 658 10.48 28.91 -20.72
N GLU A 659 9.87 29.85 -19.99
CA GLU A 659 10.53 31.03 -19.41
C GLU A 659 10.57 30.98 -17.88
N PRO A 660 11.51 31.69 -17.24
CA PRO A 660 12.61 32.42 -17.85
C PRO A 660 13.75 31.49 -18.34
N THR A 661 14.23 31.73 -19.56
CA THR A 661 15.22 30.87 -20.25
C THR A 661 16.61 30.86 -19.63
N ASP A 662 16.97 31.89 -18.86
CA ASP A 662 18.25 31.99 -18.13
C ASP A 662 18.30 31.14 -16.85
N ILE A 663 17.16 30.57 -16.45
CA ILE A 663 17.09 29.56 -15.39
C ILE A 663 17.41 28.18 -15.97
N SER A 664 18.46 27.58 -15.43
CA SER A 664 18.81 26.17 -15.63
C SER A 664 19.06 25.50 -14.28
N ALA A 665 18.73 24.22 -14.19
CA ALA A 665 18.94 23.39 -13.01
C ALA A 665 19.27 21.97 -13.45
N THR A 666 20.25 21.34 -12.82
CA THR A 666 20.67 19.97 -13.16
C THR A 666 21.01 19.19 -11.90
N GLY A 667 20.57 17.93 -11.83
CA GLY A 667 20.94 16.98 -10.78
C GLY A 667 21.99 15.98 -11.25
N THR A 668 23.06 15.80 -10.49
CA THR A 668 24.07 14.77 -10.78
C THR A 668 23.45 13.38 -10.60
N GLY A 669 23.52 12.55 -11.64
CA GLY A 669 22.93 11.21 -11.64
C GLY A 669 21.43 11.16 -11.96
N PHE A 670 20.82 12.30 -12.26
CA PHE A 670 19.42 12.37 -12.69
C PHE A 670 19.32 11.99 -14.18
N SER A 671 18.24 11.33 -14.55
CA SER A 671 17.84 11.08 -15.93
C SER A 671 17.50 12.38 -16.67
N THR A 672 17.41 12.31 -17.99
CA THR A 672 16.98 13.46 -18.82
C THR A 672 15.62 13.98 -18.39
N THR A 673 14.66 13.08 -18.15
CA THR A 673 13.29 13.47 -17.72
C THR A 673 13.27 14.11 -16.34
N GLU A 674 14.06 13.62 -15.38
CA GLU A 674 14.14 14.23 -14.04
C GLU A 674 14.77 15.64 -14.11
N ASN A 675 15.80 15.82 -14.94
CA ASN A 675 16.40 17.14 -15.18
C ASN A 675 15.43 18.10 -15.89
N ASP A 676 14.66 17.61 -16.87
CA ASP A 676 13.63 18.41 -17.53
C ASP A 676 12.58 18.90 -16.53
N TYR A 677 12.10 18.03 -15.64
CA TYR A 677 11.18 18.43 -14.56
C TYR A 677 11.81 19.43 -13.59
N LEU A 678 13.06 19.21 -13.19
CA LEU A 678 13.79 20.09 -12.29
C LEU A 678 13.93 21.51 -12.87
N VAL A 679 14.28 21.66 -14.15
CA VAL A 679 14.36 22.97 -14.84
C VAL A 679 13.02 23.68 -14.84
N ASN A 680 11.95 22.98 -15.25
CA ASN A 680 10.61 23.57 -15.35
C ASN A 680 10.07 23.98 -13.99
N TYR A 681 10.27 23.16 -12.95
CA TYR A 681 9.93 23.49 -11.57
C TYR A 681 10.73 24.71 -11.07
N SER A 682 12.05 24.74 -11.34
CA SER A 682 12.92 25.85 -10.93
C SER A 682 12.47 27.18 -11.53
N ARG A 683 12.03 27.19 -12.80
CA ARG A 683 11.45 28.37 -13.45
C ARG A 683 10.18 28.84 -12.77
N LEU A 684 9.26 27.92 -12.48
CA LEU A 684 8.00 28.23 -11.80
C LEU A 684 8.23 28.83 -10.40
N LEU A 685 9.23 28.34 -9.65
CA LEU A 685 9.59 28.92 -8.35
C LEU A 685 9.97 30.41 -8.44
N THR A 686 10.69 30.83 -9.48
CA THR A 686 11.02 32.26 -9.66
C THR A 686 9.79 33.15 -9.85
N HIS A 687 8.73 32.61 -10.46
CA HIS A 687 7.46 33.31 -10.58
C HIS A 687 6.72 33.40 -9.25
N THR A 688 6.71 32.32 -8.46
CA THR A 688 6.14 32.33 -7.10
C THR A 688 6.87 33.34 -6.22
N ASP A 689 8.21 33.31 -6.20
CA ASP A 689 9.05 34.22 -5.40
C ASP A 689 8.71 35.70 -5.65
N LYS A 690 8.70 36.10 -6.94
CA LYS A 690 8.29 37.45 -7.34
C LYS A 690 6.85 37.78 -6.93
N SER A 691 5.92 36.85 -7.18
CA SER A 691 4.50 37.05 -6.87
C SER A 691 4.26 37.19 -5.36
N THR A 692 4.99 36.45 -4.53
CA THR A 692 4.92 36.52 -3.07
C THR A 692 5.40 37.88 -2.58
N LYS A 693 6.53 38.39 -3.12
CA LYS A 693 7.01 39.74 -2.78
C LYS A 693 5.98 40.81 -3.11
N GLU A 694 5.46 40.81 -4.34
CA GLU A 694 4.43 41.76 -4.77
C GLU A 694 3.17 41.68 -3.90
N PHE A 695 2.78 40.47 -3.48
CA PHE A 695 1.62 40.27 -2.61
C PHE A 695 1.83 40.89 -1.23
N LEU A 696 2.98 40.63 -0.57
CA LEU A 696 3.28 41.20 0.74
C LEU A 696 3.38 42.73 0.68
N ASP A 697 3.97 43.28 -0.39
CA ASP A 697 4.07 44.73 -0.62
C ASP A 697 2.70 45.40 -0.74
N GLU A 698 1.71 44.73 -1.34
CA GLU A 698 0.34 45.23 -1.39
C GLU A 698 -0.37 45.11 -0.04
N LEU A 699 -0.10 44.06 0.76
CA LEU A 699 -0.66 43.93 2.12
C LEU A 699 -0.13 44.99 3.09
N GLU A 700 1.13 45.41 2.93
CA GLU A 700 1.75 46.49 3.71
C GLU A 700 1.03 47.84 3.55
N LYS A 701 0.43 48.08 2.38
CA LYS A 701 -0.31 49.32 2.08
C LYS A 701 -1.71 49.36 2.71
N ILE A 702 -2.19 48.26 3.28
CA ILE A 702 -3.54 48.16 3.82
C ILE A 702 -3.53 48.64 5.28
N ASP A 703 -4.37 49.63 5.60
CA ASP A 703 -4.61 50.12 6.97
C ASP A 703 -5.44 49.11 7.79
N LYS A 704 -4.84 47.96 8.05
CA LYS A 704 -5.37 46.83 8.82
C LYS A 704 -4.21 45.94 9.25
N GLU A 705 -4.18 45.50 10.51
CA GLU A 705 -3.29 44.43 10.96
C GLU A 705 -3.58 43.13 10.19
N ILE A 706 -2.59 42.65 9.43
CA ILE A 706 -2.66 41.43 8.64
C ILE A 706 -1.43 40.57 8.95
N THR A 707 -1.66 39.29 9.25
CA THR A 707 -0.59 38.30 9.42
C THR A 707 -0.74 37.16 8.42
N VAL A 708 0.34 36.82 7.73
CA VAL A 708 0.44 35.75 6.75
C VAL A 708 1.24 34.60 7.34
N VAL A 709 0.65 33.40 7.38
CA VAL A 709 1.36 32.15 7.61
C VAL A 709 1.58 31.52 6.24
N PHE A 710 2.81 31.58 5.73
CA PHE A 710 3.18 31.05 4.43
C PHE A 710 4.03 29.79 4.60
N TYR A 711 3.70 28.72 3.89
CA TYR A 711 4.47 27.49 3.97
C TYR A 711 4.37 26.66 2.67
N GLY A 712 5.46 25.97 2.34
CA GLY A 712 5.40 24.87 1.39
C GLY A 712 4.83 23.62 2.04
N ASP A 713 3.92 22.90 1.38
CA ASP A 713 3.30 21.70 1.94
C ASP A 713 4.22 20.48 1.85
N HIS A 714 4.82 20.22 0.70
CA HIS A 714 5.81 19.14 0.50
C HIS A 714 6.84 19.50 -0.58
N LEU A 715 7.90 18.70 -0.72
CA LEU A 715 8.76 18.80 -1.90
C LEU A 715 8.03 18.29 -3.16
N PRO A 716 8.37 18.76 -4.36
CA PRO A 716 7.86 18.20 -5.60
C PRO A 716 8.35 16.76 -5.80
N GLY A 717 7.50 15.88 -6.32
CA GLY A 717 7.80 14.46 -6.59
C GLY A 717 8.72 14.22 -7.79
N LEU A 718 9.70 15.08 -8.03
CA LEU A 718 10.62 15.02 -9.18
C LEU A 718 12.01 14.51 -8.84
N TYR A 719 12.41 14.55 -7.56
CA TYR A 719 13.74 14.13 -7.15
C TYR A 719 13.79 12.61 -6.97
N PRO A 720 14.80 11.91 -7.52
CA PRO A 720 15.00 10.49 -7.25
C PRO A 720 15.48 10.26 -5.82
N ASP A 721 15.22 9.07 -5.26
CA ASP A 721 15.68 8.69 -3.91
C ASP A 721 17.19 8.90 -3.70
N SER A 722 17.98 8.78 -4.76
CA SER A 722 19.43 9.02 -4.73
C SER A 722 19.81 10.44 -4.32
N ALA A 723 18.94 11.44 -4.53
CA ALA A 723 19.14 12.82 -4.11
C ALA A 723 19.11 13.00 -2.58
N PHE A 724 18.51 12.05 -1.87
CA PHE A 724 18.31 12.11 -0.42
C PHE A 724 19.16 11.10 0.36
N LYS A 725 20.03 10.34 -0.34
CA LYS A 725 20.74 9.20 0.25
C LYS A 725 21.57 9.57 1.48
N ASN A 726 22.27 10.71 1.47
CA ASN A 726 23.12 11.12 2.60
C ASN A 726 22.35 11.93 3.66
N ASN A 727 21.23 12.54 3.27
CA ASN A 727 20.35 13.29 4.17
C ASN A 727 18.86 12.97 3.93
N PRO A 728 18.36 11.80 4.38
CA PRO A 728 16.98 11.38 4.12
C PRO A 728 15.93 12.34 4.69
N LYS A 729 16.25 13.06 5.77
CA LYS A 729 15.33 14.03 6.39
C LYS A 729 15.03 15.20 5.44
N SER A 730 15.96 15.60 4.58
CA SER A 730 15.78 16.72 3.65
C SER A 730 14.64 16.53 2.65
N GLN A 731 14.27 15.28 2.35
CA GLN A 731 13.13 14.92 1.49
C GLN A 731 11.80 15.50 2.00
N TYR A 732 11.72 15.81 3.28
CA TYR A 732 10.50 16.24 3.97
C TYR A 732 10.65 17.61 4.63
N ARG A 733 11.55 18.48 4.14
CA ARG A 733 11.76 19.83 4.69
C ARG A 733 11.40 20.93 3.68
N THR A 734 10.29 21.61 3.91
CA THR A 734 9.84 22.77 3.13
C THR A 734 10.12 24.07 3.88
N ASP A 735 9.96 25.20 3.19
CA ASP A 735 10.15 26.54 3.77
C ASP A 735 8.85 27.07 4.39
N TYR A 736 8.95 27.82 5.48
CA TYR A 736 7.83 28.59 6.02
C TYR A 736 8.26 29.96 6.58
N PHE A 737 7.31 30.88 6.69
CA PHE A 737 7.43 32.10 7.47
C PHE A 737 6.08 32.56 8.01
N ILE A 738 6.11 33.32 9.11
CA ILE A 738 4.97 34.06 9.66
C ILE A 738 5.33 35.54 9.64
N TRP A 739 4.63 36.31 8.80
CA TRP A 739 4.91 37.72 8.55
C TRP A 739 3.70 38.59 8.91
N SER A 740 3.94 39.73 9.58
CA SER A 740 2.92 40.75 9.87
C SER A 740 3.26 42.04 9.14
N ASN A 741 2.24 42.72 8.60
CA ASN A 741 2.44 43.90 7.75
C ASN A 741 2.91 45.17 8.50
N HIS A 742 2.48 45.36 9.76
CA HIS A 742 2.79 46.55 10.56
C HIS A 742 3.64 46.26 11.80
N ARG A 743 4.14 45.01 11.93
CA ARG A 743 4.89 44.57 13.10
C ARG A 743 6.08 43.71 12.69
N SER A 744 7.25 44.05 13.22
CA SER A 744 8.43 43.24 13.10
C SER A 744 8.57 42.38 14.36
N ASN A 745 8.28 41.09 14.25
CA ASN A 745 8.59 40.10 15.27
C ASN A 745 9.37 38.94 14.65
N SER A 746 10.32 38.39 15.39
CA SER A 746 11.17 37.29 14.94
C SER A 746 11.41 36.33 16.10
N LEU A 747 10.71 35.20 16.06
CA LEU A 747 10.89 34.09 17.00
C LEU A 747 11.83 33.06 16.39
N ASN A 748 12.62 32.39 17.24
CA ASN A 748 13.58 31.39 16.80
C ASN A 748 12.96 29.98 16.84
N TYR A 749 12.34 29.60 15.73
CA TYR A 749 11.84 28.24 15.48
C TYR A 749 12.44 27.72 14.18
N PRO A 750 13.67 27.18 14.19
CA PRO A 750 14.33 26.77 12.95
C PRO A 750 13.62 25.59 12.27
N LEU A 751 12.83 24.83 13.03
CA LEU A 751 12.15 23.65 12.57
C LEU A 751 10.84 23.39 13.33
N VAL A 752 9.74 23.26 12.58
CA VAL A 752 8.39 23.02 13.13
C VAL A 752 7.65 21.97 12.31
N ASN A 753 6.54 21.42 12.83
CA ASN A 753 5.58 20.65 12.03
C ASN A 753 4.46 21.58 11.54
N SER A 754 3.74 21.19 10.49
CA SER A 754 2.59 21.95 10.01
C SER A 754 1.50 22.15 11.07
N SER A 755 1.38 21.26 12.07
CA SER A 755 0.47 21.41 13.21
C SER A 755 0.83 22.54 14.16
N ASP A 756 2.07 23.02 14.15
CA ASP A 756 2.55 24.02 15.11
C ASP A 756 2.22 25.45 14.70
N PHE A 757 1.91 25.69 13.42
CA PHE A 757 1.74 27.03 12.86
C PHE A 757 0.72 27.89 13.62
N THR A 758 -0.36 27.30 14.12
CA THR A 758 -1.34 28.07 14.88
C THR A 758 -0.79 28.51 16.26
N ALA A 759 -0.02 27.66 16.94
CA ALA A 759 0.61 28.04 18.21
C ALA A 759 1.68 29.11 17.98
N GLU A 760 2.48 28.94 16.93
CA GLU A 760 3.53 29.87 16.53
C GLU A 760 2.95 31.22 16.09
N LEU A 761 1.87 31.24 15.31
CA LEU A 761 1.14 32.45 14.93
C LEU A 761 0.66 33.24 16.16
N LEU A 762 0.08 32.53 17.13
CA LEU A 762 -0.44 33.17 18.34
C LEU A 762 0.72 33.79 19.12
N GLU A 763 1.89 33.15 19.17
CA GLU A 763 3.11 33.72 19.76
C GLU A 763 3.66 34.90 18.98
N HIS A 764 3.80 34.77 17.66
CA HIS A 764 4.30 35.81 16.77
C HIS A 764 3.49 37.10 16.90
N THR A 765 2.17 36.97 16.99
CA THR A 765 1.26 38.12 17.09
C THR A 765 0.99 38.59 18.52
N ASN A 766 1.66 38.00 19.52
CA ASN A 766 1.42 38.25 20.93
C ASN A 766 -0.07 38.12 21.32
N SER A 767 -0.78 37.16 20.71
CA SER A 767 -2.22 36.93 20.89
C SER A 767 -2.50 35.99 22.05
N LYS A 768 -3.61 36.22 22.77
CA LYS A 768 -4.11 35.32 23.81
C LYS A 768 -4.48 33.94 23.25
N VAL A 769 -4.35 32.92 24.09
CA VAL A 769 -4.57 31.51 23.78
C VAL A 769 -5.77 30.94 24.54
N SER A 770 -6.39 29.91 23.95
CA SER A 770 -7.34 29.03 24.65
C SER A 770 -6.56 27.94 25.42
N PRO A 771 -7.20 27.18 26.33
CA PRO A 771 -6.57 25.99 26.91
C PRO A 771 -6.04 25.00 25.87
N TYR A 772 -6.76 24.82 24.76
CA TYR A 772 -6.28 24.01 23.65
C TYR A 772 -5.01 24.58 23.01
N TYR A 773 -4.99 25.88 22.71
CA TYR A 773 -3.81 26.52 22.14
C TYR A 773 -2.65 26.66 23.12
N ALA A 774 -2.91 26.68 24.43
CA ALA A 774 -1.88 26.58 25.45
C ALA A 774 -1.20 25.20 25.42
N LEU A 775 -1.97 24.11 25.27
CA LEU A 775 -1.41 22.78 25.03
C LEU A 775 -0.55 22.76 23.76
N LEU A 776 -1.04 23.28 22.64
CA LEU A 776 -0.25 23.33 21.41
C LEU A 776 1.00 24.21 21.53
N THR A 777 0.95 25.29 22.32
CA THR A 777 2.13 26.13 22.61
C THR A 777 3.18 25.36 23.40
N GLN A 778 2.75 24.53 24.36
CA GLN A 778 3.67 23.66 25.10
C GLN A 778 4.28 22.59 24.17
N VAL A 779 3.49 22.02 23.25
CA VAL A 779 3.99 21.07 22.25
C VAL A 779 5.04 21.71 21.35
N LEU A 780 4.76 22.87 20.75
CA LEU A 780 5.71 23.63 19.94
C LEU A 780 7.05 23.85 20.67
N LYS A 781 7.00 24.23 21.95
CA LYS A 781 8.21 24.55 22.72
C LYS A 781 8.99 23.32 23.17
N GLU A 782 8.28 22.27 23.58
CA GLU A 782 8.85 21.20 24.39
C GLU A 782 8.80 19.81 23.75
N ALA A 783 7.93 19.57 22.76
CA ALA A 783 7.63 18.20 22.31
C ALA A 783 7.34 18.05 20.80
N SER A 784 7.67 19.06 19.98
CA SER A 784 7.50 18.98 18.52
C SER A 784 8.69 18.29 17.82
N VAL A 785 8.65 18.24 16.49
CA VAL A 785 9.51 17.45 15.59
C VAL A 785 10.99 17.81 15.62
N ASP A 786 11.37 18.94 16.21
CA ASP A 786 12.76 19.33 16.38
C ASP A 786 13.38 18.76 17.67
N LYS A 787 12.59 18.07 18.52
CA LYS A 787 13.04 17.40 19.74
C LYS A 787 13.03 15.88 19.53
N GLU A 788 14.22 15.30 19.34
CA GLU A 788 14.34 13.86 19.06
C GLU A 788 14.34 12.97 20.32
N ASN A 789 14.81 13.50 21.46
CA ASN A 789 14.88 12.78 22.73
C ASN A 789 14.11 13.56 23.81
N LEU A 790 12.85 13.17 24.03
CA LEU A 790 11.99 13.80 25.02
C LEU A 790 12.36 13.37 26.44
N ASN A 791 12.48 14.32 27.37
CA ASN A 791 12.51 14.02 28.79
C ASN A 791 11.10 13.69 29.32
N SER A 792 10.99 13.22 30.57
CA SER A 792 9.70 12.79 31.13
C SER A 792 8.59 13.86 31.11
N ASN A 793 8.93 15.15 31.26
CA ASN A 793 7.94 16.23 31.16
C ASN A 793 7.49 16.45 29.71
N GLN A 794 8.42 16.36 28.76
CA GLN A 794 8.14 16.49 27.33
C GLN A 794 7.31 15.31 26.81
N GLU A 795 7.59 14.09 27.28
CA GLU A 795 6.76 12.90 27.02
C GLU A 795 5.34 13.06 27.58
N GLU A 796 5.18 13.66 28.77
CA GLU A 796 3.86 13.97 29.33
C GLU A 796 3.09 14.94 28.43
N ILE A 797 3.73 16.01 27.94
CA ILE A 797 3.10 16.99 27.03
C ILE A 797 2.70 16.33 25.71
N ALA A 798 3.57 15.52 25.10
CA ALA A 798 3.24 14.76 23.90
C ALA A 798 2.06 13.81 24.12
N ASN A 799 2.04 13.10 25.27
CA ASN A 799 0.95 12.20 25.62
C ASN A 799 -0.36 12.95 25.92
N ASP A 800 -0.31 14.13 26.54
CA ASP A 800 -1.48 14.99 26.75
C ASP A 800 -2.14 15.33 25.40
N LEU A 801 -1.35 15.76 24.41
CA LEU A 801 -1.86 15.99 23.05
C LEU A 801 -2.45 14.73 22.44
N LYS A 802 -1.76 13.58 22.57
CA LYS A 802 -2.24 12.29 22.04
C LYS A 802 -3.59 11.89 22.64
N ILE A 803 -3.81 12.11 23.95
CA ILE A 803 -5.08 11.85 24.63
C ILE A 803 -6.19 12.79 24.14
N ILE A 804 -5.89 14.08 23.98
CA ILE A 804 -6.84 15.08 23.47
C ILE A 804 -7.23 14.81 22.02
N GLN A 805 -6.23 14.52 21.17
CA GLN A 805 -6.44 14.16 19.76
C GLN A 805 -7.26 12.88 19.63
N TYR A 806 -7.02 11.87 20.47
CA TYR A 806 -7.85 10.66 20.51
C TYR A 806 -9.29 10.98 20.93
N ASP A 807 -9.50 11.79 21.97
CA ASP A 807 -10.84 12.21 22.44
C ASP A 807 -11.66 12.91 21.34
N LEU A 808 -10.99 13.72 20.52
CA LEU A 808 -11.62 14.49 19.43
C LEU A 808 -11.99 13.64 18.20
N THR A 809 -11.32 12.51 18.02
CA THR A 809 -11.39 11.70 16.79
C THR A 809 -12.15 10.39 16.99
N LEU A 810 -11.65 9.48 17.82
CA LEU A 810 -12.22 8.14 18.05
C LEU A 810 -12.77 7.93 19.47
N GLY A 811 -12.51 8.86 20.38
CA GLY A 811 -12.91 8.75 21.77
C GLY A 811 -14.38 9.07 22.05
N GLU A 812 -14.69 9.14 23.34
CA GLU A 812 -16.01 9.38 23.93
C GLU A 812 -16.38 10.88 23.97
N ASN A 813 -15.54 11.77 23.42
CA ASN A 813 -15.77 13.22 23.35
C ASN A 813 -16.03 13.86 24.73
N TYR A 814 -15.18 13.57 25.70
CA TYR A 814 -15.26 14.16 27.03
C TYR A 814 -15.02 15.68 27.05
N LEU A 815 -14.36 16.23 26.01
CA LEU A 815 -14.08 17.66 25.86
C LEU A 815 -15.31 18.52 25.55
N ARG A 816 -16.40 17.95 25.03
CA ARG A 816 -17.58 18.70 24.52
C ARG A 816 -18.13 19.76 25.47
N LYS A 817 -18.07 19.54 26.79
CA LYS A 817 -18.65 20.43 27.82
C LYS A 817 -17.60 21.19 28.63
N GLN A 818 -16.37 21.32 28.13
CA GLN A 818 -15.24 21.82 28.92
C GLN A 818 -14.75 23.22 28.54
N ASN A 819 -15.40 23.94 27.61
CA ASN A 819 -14.93 25.26 27.14
C ASN A 819 -13.43 25.27 26.76
N PHE A 820 -12.87 24.12 26.37
CA PHE A 820 -11.43 23.93 26.19
C PHE A 820 -10.86 24.71 24.99
N PHE A 821 -11.73 25.09 24.05
CA PHE A 821 -11.38 25.77 22.81
C PHE A 821 -11.65 27.29 22.82
N LYS A 822 -12.19 27.84 23.91
CA LYS A 822 -12.47 29.28 24.01
C LYS A 822 -11.21 30.02 24.46
N ILE A 823 -10.84 31.07 23.74
CA ILE A 823 -9.80 32.01 24.20
C ILE A 823 -10.36 32.78 25.40
N GLY A 824 -9.53 32.98 26.43
CA GLY A 824 -9.92 33.76 27.61
C GLY A 824 -10.15 35.23 27.26
N GLU A 825 -11.02 35.89 28.01
CA GLU A 825 -11.27 37.34 27.86
C GLU A 825 -10.02 38.19 28.13
#